data_AF-A0A1J4RMZ2-F1
#
_entry.id   AF-A0A1J4RMZ2-F1
#
_cell.length_a   1.000
_cell.length_b   1.000
_cell.length_c   1.000
_cell.angle_alpha   90.00
_cell.angle_beta   90.00
_cell.angle_gamma   90.00
#
_symmetry.space_group_name_H-M   'P 1'
#
loop_
_entity.id
_entity.type
_entity.pdbx_description
1 polymer ?
#
loop_
_entity_poly.entity_id
_entity_poly.type
_entity_poly.pdbx_seq_one_letter_code
_entity_poly.pdbx_strand_id
1 'polypeptide(L)'
;MTEMAKIRKRDGRVTAFDETKITAAIRAVMTEKHEPERLTKIVLTILKKAINGDIPTVEQIQNLVEQVLMAGGHYEAAKAYILYREKHHAVRQAKAIIGVTDDLGLSLNQLKVIDNRYLRHDDSGKTVETPRQLFERVARFVAQNEPSAKQSHWQKAFFEVISKMEFMPAGCYLRSAGTKKPSLANCFVLPVEDDMGKIFDAVKWLALVQQRGGGCVAGDSQVFTSFCGLEKISTVYERLKQGRMEIQGVQNGWQVDIADLNINTLAFDQDSGRMMADKILSIWRYQLPQERVYSVKAEGGLEVVTSDWHPFFIFEEGIVKEKRADEIKTGDLLVGSSLSAADQWLFKQSKTIDGRQINEDIGWLVGYVLGDGSFGRVKANTKAKKYYERLRLFDGRKDTLFKAQEIIANLIGKEIKIQKDGRCQTFILTVVDQQLVKWLKKLAGINGPKTDQLKIAPEMIKNRKNVVLALIAGLLDADGYVAKTRQRVTFDSESGILIEQITCLLNIFGIRTRVRRKKPKNKQWRTMFELAIDGGEQLERINNLLGEYLSDEFKKQRLINHITQNKINVDQRSPLCFDQLKPFLIKAGVPVNKVTIHRQAINIGSNSFWLQRLKWGSHISRAQILRVLAALLSLKFWTKAERQQLIFWQLVHQSFRKVVRVSHGEKTAEFFDFTTQKHNNYLAGQGGLTVVHNTGFNFSKLRPKGDYVKKSGGFATGPVSFMKVFDAATGQVMQGGFRMGANMGILNVDHPDILEFITCKTEQGEITNFNISVGATDEFMTAVKKNQRFSLKNPRTGEVVQTLPAQQLFDQIVGLAWRTGDPGMIFLDQINKYNPVIKTLGPLLATNPCGEQPLHPFDVCNLGSINLVKFVKLSAKGRHEVDWSRLEQVTKTAVRFLDNGIDVSGYPLPQIEAMAKANRRIGLGIMGWADMLYQLGVAYNSDAGVKLAEKIMKAVNDAAIAESVSLGREKGIFKNWKGSVY
;
A
#
# COMPACT_ATOMS: atom_id res chain seq x y z
N MET A 1 26.24 -54.35 10.57
CA MET A 1 26.13 -53.29 11.60
C MET A 1 25.07 -52.29 11.14
N THR A 2 24.06 -52.02 11.94
CA THR A 2 22.96 -51.10 11.58
C THR A 2 23.38 -49.66 11.82
N GLU A 3 23.28 -48.80 10.80
CA GLU A 3 23.44 -47.37 10.98
C GLU A 3 22.25 -46.76 11.73
N MET A 4 22.49 -45.66 12.45
CA MET A 4 21.43 -44.86 13.06
C MET A 4 20.69 -44.07 12.00
N ALA A 5 19.76 -44.69 11.27
CA ALA A 5 19.15 -44.08 10.09
C ALA A 5 18.26 -42.84 10.38
N LYS A 6 17.81 -42.62 11.64
CA LYS A 6 16.74 -41.65 11.97
C LYS A 6 17.01 -40.86 13.24
N ILE A 7 16.44 -39.65 13.32
CA ILE A 7 16.44 -38.74 14.49
C ILE A 7 15.06 -38.08 14.66
N ARG A 8 14.59 -37.92 15.91
CA ARG A 8 13.37 -37.20 16.26
C ARG A 8 13.69 -35.74 16.57
N LYS A 9 13.12 -34.81 15.79
CA LYS A 9 13.25 -33.36 15.98
C LYS A 9 12.37 -32.87 17.13
N ARG A 10 12.63 -31.64 17.59
CA ARG A 10 11.88 -30.96 18.68
C ARG A 10 10.41 -30.69 18.34
N ASP A 11 10.05 -30.71 17.06
CA ASP A 11 8.68 -30.58 16.54
C ASP A 11 8.02 -31.95 16.26
N GLY A 12 8.58 -33.03 16.80
CA GLY A 12 8.11 -34.40 16.62
C GLY A 12 8.49 -35.06 15.29
N ARG A 13 8.94 -34.30 14.27
CA ARG A 13 9.27 -34.86 12.95
C ARG A 13 10.45 -35.82 13.04
N VAL A 14 10.34 -36.96 12.37
CA VAL A 14 11.44 -37.91 12.20
C VAL A 14 12.13 -37.64 10.87
N THR A 15 13.44 -37.38 10.88
CA THR A 15 14.26 -37.18 9.67
C THR A 15 15.38 -38.20 9.61
N ALA A 16 16.10 -38.25 8.48
CA ALA A 16 17.42 -38.86 8.44
C ALA A 16 18.33 -38.28 9.55
N PHE A 17 19.18 -39.14 10.12
CA PHE A 17 20.29 -38.72 10.99
C PHE A 17 21.41 -38.09 10.15
N ASP A 18 22.26 -37.28 10.79
CA ASP A 18 23.39 -36.61 10.16
C ASP A 18 24.44 -36.30 11.23
N GLU A 19 25.54 -37.06 11.23
CA GLU A 19 26.63 -36.91 12.20
C GLU A 19 27.46 -35.63 11.99
N THR A 20 27.51 -35.08 10.78
CA THR A 20 28.31 -33.88 10.49
C THR A 20 27.85 -32.68 11.30
N LYS A 21 26.56 -32.65 11.67
CA LYS A 21 25.96 -31.63 12.54
C LYS A 21 26.45 -31.72 14.00
N ILE A 22 26.90 -32.87 14.47
CA ILE A 22 27.53 -33.02 15.80
C ILE A 22 28.95 -32.43 15.74
N THR A 23 29.74 -32.83 14.75
CA THR A 23 31.10 -32.31 14.56
C THR A 23 31.11 -30.80 14.33
N ALA A 24 30.18 -30.27 13.54
CA ALA A 24 30.03 -28.84 13.32
C ALA A 24 29.65 -28.07 14.61
N ALA A 25 28.82 -28.66 15.48
CA ALA A 25 28.43 -28.04 16.75
C ALA A 25 29.57 -28.06 17.79
N ILE A 26 30.42 -29.09 17.79
CA ILE A 26 31.62 -29.15 18.64
C ILE A 26 32.70 -28.19 18.10
N ARG A 27 32.96 -28.19 16.78
CA ARG A 27 33.92 -27.26 16.14
C ARG A 27 33.49 -25.79 16.21
N ALA A 28 32.21 -25.50 16.47
CA ALA A 28 31.73 -24.14 16.73
C ALA A 28 32.17 -23.59 18.11
N VAL A 29 32.69 -24.44 19.01
CA VAL A 29 33.09 -24.10 20.38
C VAL A 29 34.47 -24.64 20.78
N MET A 30 35.21 -25.23 19.83
CA MET A 30 36.59 -25.72 19.99
C MET A 30 37.47 -25.22 18.85
N THR A 31 38.68 -24.78 19.19
CA THR A 31 39.71 -24.34 18.23
C THR A 31 40.57 -25.50 17.69
N GLU A 32 40.50 -26.67 18.32
CA GLU A 32 41.27 -27.85 17.95
C GLU A 32 40.81 -28.46 16.62
N LYS A 33 41.78 -28.87 15.79
CA LYS A 33 41.55 -29.15 14.35
C LYS A 33 40.99 -30.54 14.04
N HIS A 34 41.17 -31.50 14.95
CA HIS A 34 40.81 -32.92 14.75
C HIS A 34 40.11 -33.58 15.96
N GLU A 35 40.14 -32.93 17.13
CA GLU A 35 39.46 -33.41 18.33
C GLU A 35 37.92 -33.39 18.20
N PRO A 36 37.26 -32.42 17.52
CA PRO A 36 35.81 -32.44 17.28
C PRO A 36 35.30 -33.72 16.58
N GLU A 37 36.08 -34.26 15.64
CA GLU A 37 35.82 -35.52 14.94
C GLU A 37 35.94 -36.73 15.88
N ARG A 38 36.98 -36.75 16.73
CA ARG A 38 37.19 -37.79 17.74
C ARG A 38 36.07 -37.77 18.78
N LEU A 39 35.74 -36.60 19.32
CA LEU A 39 34.65 -36.42 20.28
C LEU A 39 33.30 -36.79 19.67
N THR A 40 33.06 -36.48 18.39
CA THR A 40 31.86 -36.95 17.66
C THR A 40 31.80 -38.48 17.61
N LYS A 41 32.91 -39.18 17.31
CA LYS A 41 32.96 -40.65 17.32
C LYS A 41 32.66 -41.23 18.72
N ILE A 42 33.14 -40.58 19.78
CA ILE A 42 32.85 -40.97 21.18
C ILE A 42 31.36 -40.78 21.49
N VAL A 43 30.79 -39.60 21.18
CA VAL A 43 29.34 -39.31 21.31
C VAL A 43 28.51 -40.35 20.56
N LEU A 44 28.81 -40.64 19.30
CA LEU A 44 28.09 -41.64 18.50
C LEU A 44 28.20 -43.06 19.08
N THR A 45 29.34 -43.41 19.68
CA THR A 45 29.56 -44.72 20.28
C THR A 45 28.74 -44.90 21.56
N ILE A 46 28.71 -43.89 22.43
CA ILE A 46 27.91 -43.91 23.66
C ILE A 46 26.42 -43.83 23.31
N LEU A 47 26.04 -42.97 22.35
CA LEU A 47 24.67 -42.84 21.88
C LEU A 47 24.11 -44.18 21.38
N LYS A 48 24.84 -44.88 20.49
CA LYS A 48 24.44 -46.21 19.98
C LYS A 48 24.16 -47.22 21.10
N LYS A 49 24.91 -47.19 22.20
CA LYS A 49 24.66 -48.05 23.37
C LYS A 49 23.44 -47.61 24.19
N ALA A 50 23.17 -46.31 24.27
CA ALA A 50 22.14 -45.75 25.14
C ALA A 50 20.70 -45.84 24.59
N ILE A 51 20.50 -45.88 23.26
CA ILE A 51 19.14 -45.88 22.66
C ILE A 51 18.50 -47.25 22.47
N ASN A 52 19.26 -48.36 22.51
CA ASN A 52 18.73 -49.74 22.43
C ASN A 52 17.65 -50.00 21.32
N GLY A 53 17.77 -49.35 20.16
CA GLY A 53 16.82 -49.45 19.04
C GLY A 53 15.85 -48.28 18.87
N ASP A 54 15.73 -47.42 19.88
CA ASP A 54 14.86 -46.24 19.86
C ASP A 54 15.42 -45.09 18.98
N ILE A 55 14.53 -44.18 18.55
CA ILE A 55 14.92 -43.02 17.74
C ILE A 55 15.33 -41.86 18.67
N PRO A 56 16.60 -41.41 18.67
CA PRO A 56 17.07 -40.39 19.59
C PRO A 56 16.46 -39.02 19.31
N THR A 57 16.25 -38.25 20.37
CA THR A 57 15.86 -36.85 20.33
C THR A 57 17.08 -35.92 20.24
N VAL A 58 16.85 -34.67 19.82
CA VAL A 58 17.92 -33.66 19.76
C VAL A 58 18.51 -33.35 21.15
N GLU A 59 17.72 -33.33 22.23
CA GLU A 59 18.25 -33.03 23.57
C GLU A 59 19.14 -34.16 24.12
N GLN A 60 18.78 -35.43 23.89
CA GLN A 60 19.64 -36.56 24.28
C GLN A 60 21.03 -36.45 23.64
N ILE A 61 21.09 -36.02 22.38
CA ILE A 61 22.37 -35.80 21.68
C ILE A 61 23.12 -34.59 22.25
N GLN A 62 22.45 -33.46 22.51
CA GLN A 62 23.13 -32.27 23.05
C GLN A 62 23.64 -32.49 24.48
N ASN A 63 22.85 -33.13 25.34
CA ASN A 63 23.27 -33.49 26.70
C ASN A 63 24.46 -34.47 26.68
N LEU A 64 24.49 -35.41 25.74
CA LEU A 64 25.61 -36.34 25.60
C LEU A 64 26.88 -35.66 25.05
N VAL A 65 26.76 -34.71 24.12
CA VAL A 65 27.91 -33.89 23.68
C VAL A 65 28.49 -33.10 24.86
N GLU A 66 27.64 -32.49 25.66
CA GLU A 66 28.01 -31.75 26.87
C GLU A 66 28.74 -32.66 27.89
N GLN A 67 28.20 -33.85 28.16
CA GLN A 67 28.82 -34.87 29.01
C GLN A 67 30.17 -35.36 28.47
N VAL A 68 30.30 -35.60 27.16
CA VAL A 68 31.55 -36.05 26.55
C VAL A 68 32.62 -34.95 26.55
N LEU A 69 32.24 -33.68 26.39
CA LEU A 69 33.17 -32.55 26.54
C LEU A 69 33.69 -32.45 27.98
N MET A 70 32.80 -32.53 28.98
CA MET A 70 33.20 -32.50 30.40
C MET A 70 34.05 -33.72 30.80
N ALA A 71 33.69 -34.92 30.35
CA ALA A 71 34.44 -36.15 30.64
C ALA A 71 35.80 -36.21 29.90
N GLY A 72 35.94 -35.50 28.77
CA GLY A 72 37.21 -35.30 28.08
C GLY A 72 38.10 -34.19 28.67
N GLY A 73 37.67 -33.51 29.75
CA GLY A 73 38.40 -32.39 30.34
C GLY A 73 38.26 -31.05 29.60
N HIS A 74 37.46 -30.98 28.54
CA HIS A 74 37.28 -29.80 27.70
C HIS A 74 36.26 -28.81 28.32
N TYR A 75 36.48 -28.39 29.57
CA TYR A 75 35.49 -27.64 30.36
C TYR A 75 35.08 -26.29 29.76
N GLU A 76 36.02 -25.48 29.25
CA GLU A 76 35.66 -24.21 28.60
C GLU A 76 34.91 -24.44 27.27
N ALA A 77 35.19 -25.53 26.55
CA ALA A 77 34.41 -25.91 25.36
C ALA A 77 33.01 -26.41 25.73
N ALA A 78 32.84 -27.13 26.85
CA ALA A 78 31.53 -27.52 27.37
C ALA A 78 30.70 -26.29 27.78
N LYS A 79 31.30 -25.33 28.49
CA LYS A 79 30.70 -24.04 28.86
C LYS A 79 30.33 -23.20 27.63
N ALA A 80 31.20 -23.14 26.63
CA ALA A 80 30.88 -22.53 25.34
C ALA A 80 29.78 -23.29 24.59
N TYR A 81 29.70 -24.63 24.69
CA TYR A 81 28.62 -25.45 24.13
C TYR A 81 27.26 -25.16 24.80
N ILE A 82 27.24 -24.95 26.12
CA ILE A 82 26.05 -24.56 26.89
C ILE A 82 25.56 -23.18 26.43
N LEU A 83 26.44 -22.18 26.36
CA LEU A 83 26.11 -20.84 25.86
C LEU A 83 25.69 -20.86 24.37
N TYR A 84 26.28 -21.75 23.56
CA TYR A 84 25.92 -21.97 22.16
C TYR A 84 24.52 -22.57 22.02
N ARG A 85 24.19 -23.65 22.76
CA ARG A 85 22.85 -24.28 22.71
C ARG A 85 21.76 -23.32 23.21
N GLU A 86 22.06 -22.50 24.22
CA GLU A 86 21.18 -21.46 24.76
C GLU A 86 20.97 -20.30 23.76
N LYS A 87 22.04 -19.72 23.20
CA LYS A 87 21.95 -18.67 22.17
C LYS A 87 21.14 -19.15 20.96
N HIS A 88 21.36 -20.39 20.52
CA HIS A 88 20.55 -21.00 19.46
C HIS A 88 19.11 -21.34 19.92
N HIS A 89 18.83 -21.51 21.22
CA HIS A 89 17.49 -21.67 21.77
C HIS A 89 16.72 -20.35 21.77
N ALA A 90 17.33 -19.27 22.27
CA ALA A 90 16.76 -17.92 22.24
C ALA A 90 16.44 -17.47 20.80
N VAL A 91 17.33 -17.74 19.82
CA VAL A 91 17.05 -17.47 18.39
C VAL A 91 15.89 -18.30 17.86
N ARG A 92 15.71 -19.56 18.30
CA ARG A 92 14.54 -20.39 17.92
C ARG A 92 13.24 -19.84 18.52
N GLN A 93 13.24 -19.44 19.78
CA GLN A 93 12.08 -18.81 20.43
C GLN A 93 11.72 -17.48 19.72
N ALA A 94 12.71 -16.63 19.45
CA ALA A 94 12.51 -15.38 18.73
C ALA A 94 11.97 -15.58 17.30
N LYS A 95 12.35 -16.67 16.61
CA LYS A 95 11.74 -17.05 15.33
C LYS A 95 10.31 -17.55 15.48
N ALA A 96 10.02 -18.37 16.49
CA ALA A 96 8.68 -18.90 16.74
C ALA A 96 7.66 -17.76 16.99
N ILE A 97 8.07 -16.69 17.66
CA ILE A 97 7.26 -15.48 17.90
C ILE A 97 6.88 -14.75 16.60
N ILE A 98 7.66 -14.87 15.52
CA ILE A 98 7.33 -14.29 14.20
C ILE A 98 6.19 -15.08 13.52
N GLY A 99 5.95 -16.34 13.90
CA GLY A 99 4.88 -17.18 13.33
C GLY A 99 5.16 -17.72 11.91
N VAL A 100 6.32 -17.42 11.33
CA VAL A 100 6.73 -17.84 9.99
C VAL A 100 7.58 -19.12 10.04
N THR A 101 7.22 -20.11 9.23
CA THR A 101 7.99 -21.34 9.03
C THR A 101 9.29 -21.04 8.28
N ASP A 102 10.41 -21.05 9.00
CA ASP A 102 11.75 -20.97 8.40
C ASP A 102 12.18 -22.34 7.81
N ASP A 103 12.01 -22.50 6.50
CA ASP A 103 12.35 -23.71 5.75
C ASP A 103 13.59 -23.57 4.84
N LEU A 104 14.33 -22.46 4.98
CA LEU A 104 15.61 -22.21 4.32
C LEU A 104 16.77 -21.93 5.30
N GLY A 105 16.50 -21.75 6.60
CA GLY A 105 17.51 -21.49 7.64
C GLY A 105 17.92 -20.02 7.75
N LEU A 106 17.04 -19.09 7.40
CA LEU A 106 17.31 -17.65 7.32
C LEU A 106 17.59 -17.03 8.71
N SER A 107 18.30 -15.91 8.76
CA SER A 107 18.49 -15.15 10.01
C SER A 107 17.17 -14.52 10.50
N LEU A 108 17.11 -14.16 11.79
CA LEU A 108 15.95 -13.51 12.38
C LEU A 108 15.56 -12.21 11.64
N ASN A 109 16.55 -11.39 11.26
CA ASN A 109 16.32 -10.15 10.53
C ASN A 109 15.88 -10.41 9.07
N GLN A 110 16.44 -11.42 8.41
CA GLN A 110 15.94 -11.83 7.08
C GLN A 110 14.47 -12.26 7.16
N LEU A 111 14.10 -13.15 8.08
CA LEU A 111 12.70 -13.59 8.27
C LEU A 111 11.77 -12.40 8.51
N LYS A 112 12.11 -11.48 9.42
CA LYS A 112 11.34 -10.24 9.65
C LYS A 112 11.19 -9.40 8.37
N VAL A 113 12.26 -9.23 7.59
CA VAL A 113 12.23 -8.42 6.36
C VAL A 113 11.39 -9.08 5.27
N ILE A 114 11.54 -10.38 5.02
CA ILE A 114 10.79 -11.03 3.94
C ILE A 114 9.31 -11.22 4.30
N ASP A 115 8.99 -11.49 5.57
CA ASP A 115 7.61 -11.50 6.07
C ASP A 115 6.94 -10.13 5.93
N ASN A 116 7.56 -9.05 6.42
CA ASN A 116 6.95 -7.72 6.35
C ASN A 116 6.88 -7.10 4.94
N ARG A 117 7.46 -7.72 3.89
CA ARG A 117 7.60 -7.08 2.56
C ARG A 117 7.37 -7.96 1.32
N TYR A 118 7.49 -9.28 1.42
CA TYR A 118 7.61 -10.18 0.25
C TYR A 118 6.80 -11.49 0.31
N LEU A 119 6.58 -12.08 1.50
CA LEU A 119 5.72 -13.25 1.65
C LEU A 119 4.25 -12.90 1.40
N ARG A 120 3.47 -13.88 0.97
CA ARG A 120 2.00 -13.76 0.96
C ARG A 120 1.42 -14.06 2.33
N HIS A 121 0.48 -13.21 2.74
CA HIS A 121 -0.41 -13.41 3.87
C HIS A 121 -1.80 -13.79 3.36
N ASP A 122 -2.64 -14.36 4.23
CA ASP A 122 -4.07 -14.48 3.97
C ASP A 122 -4.86 -13.28 4.51
N ASP A 123 -6.18 -13.32 4.32
CA ASP A 123 -7.11 -12.26 4.70
C ASP A 123 -7.11 -11.93 6.21
N SER A 124 -6.49 -12.76 7.07
CA SER A 124 -6.30 -12.49 8.50
C SER A 124 -4.99 -11.78 8.84
N GLY A 125 -4.13 -11.53 7.85
CA GLY A 125 -2.78 -11.03 8.03
C GLY A 125 -1.77 -12.11 8.44
N LYS A 126 -2.19 -13.38 8.52
CA LYS A 126 -1.30 -14.51 8.82
C LYS A 126 -0.50 -14.90 7.58
N THR A 127 0.80 -15.12 7.73
CA THR A 127 1.69 -15.56 6.65
C THR A 127 1.34 -16.97 6.17
N VAL A 128 1.17 -17.15 4.87
CA VAL A 128 0.75 -18.41 4.22
C VAL A 128 1.69 -18.88 3.11
N GLU A 129 2.75 -18.12 2.85
CA GLU A 129 3.86 -18.49 1.98
C GLU A 129 5.13 -18.63 2.82
N THR A 130 5.88 -19.71 2.63
CA THR A 130 7.20 -19.88 3.28
C THR A 130 8.32 -19.21 2.48
N PRO A 131 9.51 -18.97 3.07
CA PRO A 131 10.67 -18.47 2.34
C PRO A 131 11.01 -19.27 1.08
N ARG A 132 10.93 -20.61 1.15
CA ARG A 132 11.03 -21.50 -0.02
C ARG A 132 9.96 -21.19 -1.07
N GLN A 133 8.69 -21.13 -0.68
CA GLN A 133 7.57 -20.96 -1.61
C GLN A 133 7.62 -19.59 -2.33
N LEU A 134 8.08 -18.53 -1.64
CA LEU A 134 8.40 -17.24 -2.26
C LEU A 134 9.41 -17.39 -3.40
N PHE A 135 10.54 -18.07 -3.16
CA PHE A 135 11.57 -18.27 -4.18
C PHE A 135 11.12 -19.23 -5.28
N GLU A 136 10.33 -20.26 -4.98
CA GLU A 136 9.72 -21.16 -5.98
C GLU A 136 8.69 -20.42 -6.85
N ARG A 137 7.89 -19.50 -6.28
CA ARG A 137 7.00 -18.57 -7.03
C ARG A 137 7.79 -17.69 -7.99
N VAL A 138 8.85 -17.03 -7.50
CA VAL A 138 9.69 -16.11 -8.29
C VAL A 138 10.37 -16.87 -9.44
N ALA A 139 11.03 -17.99 -9.13
CA ALA A 139 11.72 -18.82 -10.12
C ALA A 139 10.79 -19.36 -11.21
N ARG A 140 9.61 -19.87 -10.83
CA ARG A 140 8.60 -20.37 -11.77
C ARG A 140 8.05 -19.25 -12.66
N PHE A 141 7.75 -18.09 -12.09
CA PHE A 141 7.19 -16.96 -12.83
C PHE A 141 8.18 -16.42 -13.87
N VAL A 142 9.46 -16.32 -13.54
CA VAL A 142 10.49 -15.88 -14.52
C VAL A 142 10.80 -16.98 -15.55
N ALA A 143 10.77 -18.26 -15.16
CA ALA A 143 10.96 -19.37 -16.08
C ALA A 143 9.84 -19.55 -17.13
N GLN A 144 8.65 -18.95 -16.95
CA GLN A 144 7.55 -19.07 -17.91
C GLN A 144 7.85 -18.46 -19.30
N ASN A 145 8.89 -17.62 -19.41
CA ASN A 145 9.36 -17.03 -20.67
C ASN A 145 10.24 -17.98 -21.50
N GLU A 146 10.72 -19.08 -20.89
CA GLU A 146 11.49 -20.09 -21.60
C GLU A 146 10.55 -21.00 -22.40
N PRO A 147 11.01 -21.60 -23.52
CA PRO A 147 10.23 -22.60 -24.26
C PRO A 147 9.80 -23.76 -23.36
N SER A 148 8.58 -24.28 -23.53
CA SER A 148 7.94 -25.23 -22.58
C SER A 148 8.83 -26.42 -22.17
N ALA A 149 9.64 -26.95 -23.10
CA ALA A 149 10.58 -28.04 -22.82
C ALA A 149 11.74 -27.66 -21.87
N LYS A 150 12.12 -26.37 -21.81
CA LYS A 150 13.18 -25.84 -20.95
C LYS A 150 12.68 -25.26 -19.62
N GLN A 151 11.38 -24.94 -19.49
CA GLN A 151 10.83 -24.25 -18.31
C GLN A 151 11.15 -24.95 -16.98
N SER A 152 11.01 -26.28 -16.91
CA SER A 152 11.30 -27.06 -15.70
C SER A 152 12.79 -27.01 -15.30
N HIS A 153 13.69 -27.04 -16.30
CA HIS A 153 15.13 -26.92 -16.08
C HIS A 153 15.48 -25.53 -15.52
N TRP A 154 15.02 -24.46 -16.17
CA TRP A 154 15.33 -23.09 -15.73
C TRP A 154 14.63 -22.70 -14.43
N GLN A 155 13.40 -23.14 -14.17
CA GLN A 155 12.76 -22.98 -12.86
C GLN A 155 13.64 -23.59 -11.75
N LYS A 156 14.18 -24.80 -11.96
CA LYS A 156 15.07 -25.45 -10.99
C LYS A 156 16.37 -24.67 -10.80
N ALA A 157 17.02 -24.23 -11.88
CA ALA A 157 18.26 -23.45 -11.83
C ALA A 157 18.08 -22.11 -11.12
N PHE A 158 17.03 -21.35 -11.48
CA PHE A 158 16.69 -20.07 -10.85
C PHE A 158 16.35 -20.24 -9.37
N PHE A 159 15.57 -21.27 -9.00
CA PHE A 159 15.30 -21.56 -7.60
C PHE A 159 16.57 -21.92 -6.82
N GLU A 160 17.47 -22.70 -7.41
CA GLU A 160 18.71 -23.13 -6.75
C GLU A 160 19.58 -21.92 -6.36
N VAL A 161 19.88 -21.01 -7.29
CA VAL A 161 20.77 -19.88 -7.03
C VAL A 161 20.17 -18.85 -6.07
N ILE A 162 18.84 -18.68 -6.07
CA ILE A 162 18.14 -17.80 -5.13
C ILE A 162 18.04 -18.43 -3.74
N SER A 163 17.68 -19.71 -3.63
CA SER A 163 17.55 -20.39 -2.33
C SER A 163 18.89 -20.65 -1.62
N LYS A 164 19.99 -20.80 -2.36
CA LYS A 164 21.35 -20.77 -1.81
C LYS A 164 21.82 -19.37 -1.40
N MET A 165 21.07 -18.32 -1.78
CA MET A 165 21.42 -16.91 -1.65
C MET A 165 22.72 -16.56 -2.41
N GLU A 166 23.01 -17.24 -3.52
CA GLU A 166 24.15 -16.97 -4.43
C GLU A 166 23.84 -15.81 -5.37
N PHE A 167 22.58 -15.72 -5.81
CA PHE A 167 22.01 -14.59 -6.55
C PHE A 167 20.75 -14.11 -5.83
N MET A 168 20.51 -12.81 -5.82
CA MET A 168 19.28 -12.22 -5.28
C MET A 168 18.69 -11.22 -6.28
N PRO A 169 17.50 -11.45 -6.83
CA PRO A 169 16.81 -10.45 -7.64
C PRO A 169 16.27 -9.33 -6.75
N ALA A 170 16.13 -8.12 -7.30
CA ALA A 170 15.69 -6.98 -6.51
C ALA A 170 14.24 -7.13 -6.02
N GLY A 171 13.88 -6.41 -4.95
CA GLY A 171 12.63 -6.61 -4.20
C GLY A 171 11.32 -6.53 -5.00
N CYS A 172 11.31 -5.87 -6.17
CA CYS A 172 10.18 -5.90 -7.10
C CYS A 172 9.88 -7.31 -7.63
N TYR A 173 10.88 -8.17 -7.84
CA TYR A 173 10.67 -9.57 -8.18
C TYR A 173 9.97 -10.33 -7.04
N LEU A 174 10.52 -10.23 -5.83
CA LEU A 174 10.01 -10.92 -4.66
C LEU A 174 8.53 -10.54 -4.37
N ARG A 175 8.19 -9.26 -4.52
CA ARG A 175 6.83 -8.73 -4.38
C ARG A 175 5.91 -9.05 -5.56
N SER A 176 6.32 -8.77 -6.79
CA SER A 176 5.42 -8.72 -7.95
C SER A 176 5.37 -10.00 -8.77
N ALA A 177 6.37 -10.88 -8.71
CA ALA A 177 6.38 -12.11 -9.49
C ALA A 177 5.18 -13.01 -9.11
N GLY A 178 4.32 -13.30 -10.09
CA GLY A 178 3.08 -14.05 -9.89
C GLY A 178 1.86 -13.24 -9.43
N THR A 179 1.88 -11.90 -9.45
CA THR A 179 0.65 -11.07 -9.34
C THR A 179 -0.02 -10.90 -10.71
N LYS A 180 -1.22 -10.28 -10.73
CA LYS A 180 -2.02 -10.07 -11.97
C LYS A 180 -1.45 -8.98 -12.89
N LYS A 181 -0.69 -8.03 -12.33
CA LYS A 181 0.02 -6.95 -13.05
C LYS A 181 1.47 -6.89 -12.53
N PRO A 182 2.32 -7.87 -12.90
CA PRO A 182 3.64 -8.05 -12.30
C PRO A 182 4.62 -6.98 -12.81
N SER A 183 4.87 -5.95 -12.02
CA SER A 183 5.89 -4.92 -12.34
C SER A 183 7.22 -5.31 -11.67
N LEU A 184 8.20 -5.73 -12.48
CA LEU A 184 9.51 -6.22 -11.98
C LEU A 184 10.61 -5.14 -12.02
N ALA A 185 10.47 -4.14 -12.90
CA ALA A 185 11.36 -2.98 -12.95
C ALA A 185 11.35 -2.18 -11.63
N ASN A 186 12.51 -1.67 -11.23
CA ASN A 186 12.74 -1.00 -9.94
C ASN A 186 12.62 0.53 -10.04
N CYS A 187 13.17 1.09 -11.12
CA CYS A 187 13.29 2.52 -11.35
C CYS A 187 13.21 2.82 -12.85
N PHE A 188 12.96 4.08 -13.17
CA PHE A 188 12.71 4.59 -14.51
C PHE A 188 13.39 5.96 -14.63
N VAL A 189 13.78 6.35 -15.85
CA VAL A 189 14.20 7.72 -16.17
C VAL A 189 13.18 8.34 -17.13
N LEU A 190 12.83 9.59 -16.89
CA LEU A 190 11.87 10.34 -17.71
C LEU A 190 12.54 11.59 -18.29
N PRO A 191 12.27 11.93 -19.57
CA PRO A 191 12.81 13.14 -20.18
C PRO A 191 12.12 14.39 -19.64
N VAL A 192 12.90 15.46 -19.47
CA VAL A 192 12.40 16.83 -19.29
C VAL A 192 12.97 17.66 -20.44
N GLU A 193 12.09 18.30 -21.21
CA GLU A 193 12.45 19.09 -22.41
C GLU A 193 12.10 20.57 -22.20
N ASP A 194 12.76 21.49 -22.91
CA ASP A 194 12.55 22.95 -22.81
C ASP A 194 11.26 23.45 -23.50
N ASP A 195 10.13 22.83 -23.16
CA ASP A 195 8.78 23.26 -23.57
C ASP A 195 7.80 23.01 -22.42
N MET A 196 6.96 24.00 -22.10
CA MET A 196 6.06 23.95 -20.94
C MET A 196 5.09 22.76 -20.98
N GLY A 197 4.60 22.38 -22.16
CA GLY A 197 3.76 21.19 -22.31
C GLY A 197 4.54 19.93 -21.98
N LYS A 198 5.77 19.80 -22.51
CA LYS A 198 6.65 18.65 -22.26
C LYS A 198 7.14 18.56 -20.82
N ILE A 199 7.32 19.68 -20.12
CA ILE A 199 7.62 19.69 -18.67
C ILE A 199 6.46 19.10 -17.89
N PHE A 200 5.22 19.51 -18.17
CA PHE A 200 4.05 18.95 -17.46
C PHE A 200 3.65 17.55 -17.95
N ASP A 201 3.95 17.17 -19.20
CA ASP A 201 3.96 15.77 -19.62
C ASP A 201 4.98 14.96 -18.82
N ALA A 202 6.17 15.51 -18.52
CA ALA A 202 7.12 14.84 -17.62
C ALA A 202 6.57 14.75 -16.20
N VAL A 203 5.88 15.77 -15.66
CA VAL A 203 5.16 15.69 -14.36
C VAL A 203 4.02 14.67 -14.42
N LYS A 204 3.42 14.44 -15.59
CA LYS A 204 2.36 13.45 -15.81
C LYS A 204 2.88 12.03 -16.00
N TRP A 205 3.91 11.80 -16.80
CA TRP A 205 4.57 10.50 -16.96
C TRP A 205 5.25 10.10 -15.68
N LEU A 206 5.79 11.08 -14.94
CA LEU A 206 6.02 10.96 -13.53
C LEU A 206 4.72 10.46 -12.93
N ALA A 207 3.66 11.28 -12.75
CA ALA A 207 2.41 10.93 -12.06
C ALA A 207 1.69 9.62 -12.51
N LEU A 208 2.11 8.94 -13.59
CA LEU A 208 1.60 7.66 -14.12
C LEU A 208 2.57 6.48 -13.94
N VAL A 209 3.87 6.65 -14.18
CA VAL A 209 4.91 5.70 -13.72
C VAL A 209 4.90 5.65 -12.20
N GLN A 210 4.62 6.81 -11.63
CA GLN A 210 4.44 7.05 -10.23
C GLN A 210 3.34 6.13 -9.70
N GLN A 211 2.22 6.16 -10.41
CA GLN A 211 0.88 5.69 -10.07
C GLN A 211 0.74 4.22 -9.63
N ARG A 212 1.81 3.44 -9.56
CA ARG A 212 1.79 2.05 -9.08
C ARG A 212 1.94 1.98 -7.54
N GLY A 213 0.94 2.54 -6.82
CA GLY A 213 0.87 2.77 -5.32
C GLY A 213 1.10 5.86 -3.85
N GLY A 214 0.10 6.65 -3.26
CA GLY A 214 0.10 8.05 -2.65
C GLY A 214 -0.55 9.31 -3.36
N GLY A 215 -1.26 10.25 -2.68
CA GLY A 215 -1.70 11.59 -3.24
C GLY A 215 -2.96 12.33 -2.65
N CYS A 216 -3.18 13.63 -3.01
CA CYS A 216 -3.85 14.66 -2.16
C CYS A 216 -5.32 15.11 -2.45
N VAL A 217 -6.05 15.67 -1.46
CA VAL A 217 -7.49 16.07 -1.53
C VAL A 217 -7.82 17.43 -0.90
N ALA A 218 -8.96 18.05 -1.23
CA ALA A 218 -9.37 19.36 -0.65
C ALA A 218 -9.68 19.30 0.86
N GLY A 219 -9.40 20.39 1.57
CA GLY A 219 -9.43 20.45 3.03
C GLY A 219 -10.77 20.19 3.72
N ASP A 220 -11.89 20.33 3.02
CA ASP A 220 -13.22 20.05 3.53
C ASP A 220 -13.66 18.58 3.34
N SER A 221 -12.85 17.77 2.64
CA SER A 221 -13.02 16.32 2.53
C SER A 221 -13.03 15.66 3.91
N GLN A 222 -14.03 14.81 4.15
CA GLN A 222 -14.08 13.94 5.31
C GLN A 222 -13.05 12.81 5.15
N VAL A 223 -12.39 12.48 6.26
CA VAL A 223 -11.44 11.36 6.38
C VAL A 223 -11.75 10.53 7.61
N PHE A 224 -11.47 9.23 7.56
CA PHE A 224 -11.66 8.31 8.68
C PHE A 224 -10.31 7.87 9.26
N THR A 225 -10.06 8.19 10.54
CA THR A 225 -8.81 7.85 11.24
C THR A 225 -9.03 7.36 12.67
N SER A 226 -8.07 6.63 13.22
CA SER A 226 -8.09 6.17 14.62
C SER A 226 -7.92 7.30 15.65
N PHE A 227 -7.57 8.51 15.22
CA PHE A 227 -7.41 9.68 16.09
C PHE A 227 -8.75 10.41 16.34
N CYS A 228 -9.43 10.79 15.26
CA CYS A 228 -10.65 11.60 15.30
C CYS A 228 -11.95 10.81 15.13
N GLY A 229 -11.91 9.59 14.59
CA GLY A 229 -13.09 8.94 14.03
C GLY A 229 -13.31 9.45 12.62
N LEU A 230 -14.37 10.22 12.40
CA LEU A 230 -14.69 10.87 11.12
C LEU A 230 -14.64 12.39 11.30
N GLU A 231 -13.78 13.06 10.53
CA GLU A 231 -13.58 14.52 10.61
C GLU A 231 -13.00 15.07 9.28
N LYS A 232 -13.09 16.38 9.06
CA LYS A 232 -12.50 17.04 7.88
C LYS A 232 -10.98 17.03 7.96
N ILE A 233 -10.29 16.71 6.85
CA ILE A 233 -8.83 16.58 6.83
C ILE A 233 -8.10 17.85 7.28
N SER A 234 -8.62 19.04 6.94
CA SER A 234 -8.11 20.33 7.47
C SER A 234 -8.20 20.47 9.00
N THR A 235 -9.29 19.97 9.60
CA THR A 235 -9.47 19.98 11.06
C THR A 235 -8.58 18.93 11.73
N VAL A 236 -8.34 17.78 11.08
CA VAL A 236 -7.35 16.80 11.53
C VAL A 236 -5.94 17.40 11.51
N TYR A 237 -5.60 18.15 10.46
CA TYR A 237 -4.31 18.85 10.33
C TYR A 237 -4.06 19.85 11.47
N GLU A 238 -4.94 20.83 11.65
CA GLU A 238 -4.79 21.84 12.70
C GLU A 238 -4.81 21.25 14.13
N ARG A 239 -5.46 20.09 14.32
CA ARG A 239 -5.43 19.35 15.60
C ARG A 239 -4.14 18.57 15.83
N LEU A 240 -3.46 18.09 14.79
CA LEU A 240 -2.21 17.34 14.89
C LEU A 240 -0.97 18.25 14.87
N LYS A 241 -1.08 19.42 14.26
CA LYS A 241 -0.11 20.52 14.27
C LYS A 241 0.11 21.15 15.65
N GLN A 242 -0.89 21.09 16.53
CA GLN A 242 -0.79 21.69 17.88
C GLN A 242 0.36 21.08 18.69
N GLY A 243 1.34 21.93 19.04
CA GLY A 243 2.56 21.52 19.75
C GLY A 243 3.60 20.79 18.88
N ARG A 244 3.45 20.79 17.55
CA ARG A 244 4.41 20.22 16.59
C ARG A 244 5.01 21.29 15.69
N MET A 245 6.22 21.04 15.20
CA MET A 245 6.83 21.86 14.17
C MET A 245 6.12 21.61 12.84
N GLU A 246 5.51 22.66 12.27
CA GLU A 246 5.01 22.67 10.90
C GLU A 246 6.22 22.91 9.98
N ILE A 247 6.65 21.89 9.24
CA ILE A 247 7.77 22.00 8.30
C ILE A 247 7.22 22.62 7.01
N GLN A 248 7.65 23.83 6.68
CA GLN A 248 7.31 24.45 5.41
C GLN A 248 8.09 23.78 4.28
N GLY A 249 7.38 23.40 3.23
CA GLY A 249 7.92 22.83 2.00
C GLY A 249 7.50 23.65 0.78
N VAL A 250 7.71 23.07 -0.39
CA VAL A 250 7.50 23.72 -1.69
C VAL A 250 6.05 24.04 -2.03
N GLN A 251 5.86 25.09 -2.85
CA GLN A 251 4.58 25.57 -3.39
C GLN A 251 3.52 25.94 -2.32
N ASN A 252 3.92 26.67 -1.28
CA ASN A 252 3.07 26.93 -0.10
C ASN A 252 2.52 25.61 0.47
N GLY A 253 3.41 24.61 0.58
CA GLY A 253 3.17 23.34 1.22
C GLY A 253 3.67 23.37 2.67
N TRP A 254 3.02 22.59 3.53
CA TRP A 254 3.40 22.41 4.92
C TRP A 254 3.17 20.96 5.35
N GLN A 255 4.08 20.42 6.16
CA GLN A 255 4.07 19.03 6.65
C GLN A 255 4.05 18.99 8.17
N VAL A 256 3.37 17.99 8.74
CA VAL A 256 3.50 17.60 10.15
C VAL A 256 3.77 16.09 10.21
N ASP A 257 4.91 15.69 10.77
CA ASP A 257 5.19 14.29 11.12
C ASP A 257 4.29 13.86 12.29
N ILE A 258 3.66 12.70 12.15
CA ILE A 258 2.75 12.07 13.11
C ILE A 258 3.02 10.56 13.25
N ALA A 259 4.17 10.08 12.79
CA ALA A 259 4.51 8.65 12.76
C ALA A 259 4.66 8.04 14.15
N ASP A 260 5.00 8.82 15.17
CA ASP A 260 5.02 8.43 16.59
C ASP A 260 3.60 8.22 17.15
N LEU A 261 2.60 8.96 16.68
CA LEU A 261 1.22 8.91 17.20
C LEU A 261 0.47 7.63 16.83
N ASN A 262 1.03 6.79 15.95
CA ASN A 262 0.47 5.50 15.51
C ASN A 262 -1.00 5.62 15.03
N ILE A 263 -1.33 6.74 14.39
CA ILE A 263 -2.66 6.97 13.81
C ILE A 263 -2.81 6.08 12.58
N ASN A 264 -3.98 5.47 12.42
CA ASN A 264 -4.31 4.65 11.27
C ASN A 264 -5.50 5.24 10.50
N THR A 265 -5.61 4.92 9.22
CA THR A 265 -6.75 5.19 8.32
C THR A 265 -7.18 3.90 7.61
N LEU A 266 -8.17 3.97 6.73
CA LEU A 266 -8.61 2.85 5.88
C LEU A 266 -8.12 3.06 4.44
N ALA A 267 -7.36 2.11 3.93
CA ALA A 267 -6.74 2.12 2.60
C ALA A 267 -7.24 0.95 1.74
N PHE A 268 -7.31 1.10 0.42
CA PHE A 268 -7.71 0.03 -0.49
C PHE A 268 -6.49 -0.80 -0.94
N ASP A 269 -6.57 -2.12 -0.78
CA ASP A 269 -5.63 -3.07 -1.39
C ASP A 269 -6.09 -3.47 -2.79
N GLN A 270 -5.26 -3.17 -3.79
CA GLN A 270 -5.53 -3.48 -5.19
C GLN A 270 -5.54 -4.98 -5.50
N ASP A 271 -4.78 -5.82 -4.77
CA ASP A 271 -4.63 -7.24 -5.10
C ASP A 271 -5.86 -8.06 -4.65
N SER A 272 -6.36 -7.82 -3.43
CA SER A 272 -7.55 -8.49 -2.86
C SER A 272 -8.87 -7.76 -3.10
N GLY A 273 -8.85 -6.44 -3.35
CA GLY A 273 -10.06 -5.60 -3.41
C GLY A 273 -10.70 -5.32 -2.04
N ARG A 274 -9.96 -5.61 -0.96
CA ARG A 274 -10.35 -5.30 0.43
C ARG A 274 -9.93 -3.88 0.80
N MET A 275 -10.66 -3.30 1.74
CA MET A 275 -10.15 -2.21 2.57
C MET A 275 -9.29 -2.80 3.68
N MET A 276 -8.20 -2.13 4.04
CA MET A 276 -7.19 -2.50 5.02
C MET A 276 -6.93 -1.33 5.98
N ALA A 277 -6.59 -1.61 7.24
CA ALA A 277 -6.09 -0.58 8.15
C ALA A 277 -4.62 -0.27 7.81
N ASP A 278 -4.28 1.01 7.68
CA ASP A 278 -2.93 1.46 7.36
C ASP A 278 -2.50 2.65 8.23
N LYS A 279 -1.22 2.69 8.61
CA LYS A 279 -0.66 3.72 9.49
C LYS A 279 -0.35 4.99 8.70
N ILE A 280 -0.68 6.14 9.26
CA ILE A 280 -0.28 7.46 8.76
C ILE A 280 1.09 7.82 9.35
N LEU A 281 1.98 8.35 8.51
CA LEU A 281 3.34 8.77 8.82
C LEU A 281 3.43 10.31 8.93
N SER A 282 2.93 11.02 7.93
CA SER A 282 2.80 12.49 7.96
C SER A 282 1.48 12.95 7.36
N ILE A 283 1.01 14.10 7.83
CA ILE A 283 -0.10 14.84 7.21
C ILE A 283 0.44 16.11 6.56
N TRP A 284 -0.14 16.50 5.43
CA TRP A 284 0.27 17.66 4.65
C TRP A 284 -0.86 18.67 4.46
N ARG A 285 -0.50 19.91 4.12
CA ARG A 285 -1.36 21.01 3.67
C ARG A 285 -0.67 21.75 2.51
N TYR A 286 -1.43 22.23 1.53
CA TYR A 286 -0.97 22.89 0.31
C TYR A 286 -1.98 23.95 -0.15
N GLN A 287 -1.57 24.87 -1.00
CA GLN A 287 -2.47 25.85 -1.64
C GLN A 287 -2.41 25.73 -3.16
N LEU A 288 -3.47 25.21 -3.79
CA LEU A 288 -3.49 24.97 -5.25
C LEU A 288 -4.28 26.06 -5.99
N PRO A 289 -3.74 26.62 -7.09
CA PRO A 289 -4.43 27.62 -7.90
C PRO A 289 -5.58 27.01 -8.72
N GLN A 290 -6.56 27.83 -9.04
CA GLN A 290 -7.87 27.43 -9.55
C GLN A 290 -7.82 26.44 -10.74
N GLU A 291 -6.95 26.70 -11.71
CA GLU A 291 -6.82 25.92 -12.94
C GLU A 291 -6.27 24.49 -12.72
N ARG A 292 -5.68 24.23 -11.55
CA ARG A 292 -5.21 22.91 -11.12
C ARG A 292 -6.26 22.15 -10.30
N VAL A 293 -7.37 22.79 -9.92
CA VAL A 293 -8.44 22.17 -9.11
C VAL A 293 -9.46 21.46 -9.98
N TYR A 294 -9.75 20.20 -9.66
CA TYR A 294 -10.76 19.36 -10.29
C TYR A 294 -11.76 18.83 -9.25
N SER A 295 -13.05 18.91 -9.57
CA SER A 295 -14.16 18.33 -8.83
C SER A 295 -14.70 17.12 -9.61
N VAL A 296 -14.44 15.92 -9.09
CA VAL A 296 -14.95 14.65 -9.60
C VAL A 296 -16.17 14.25 -8.78
N LYS A 297 -17.37 14.34 -9.37
CA LYS A 297 -18.63 13.96 -8.73
C LYS A 297 -19.13 12.63 -9.24
N ALA A 298 -19.48 11.74 -8.33
CA ALA A 298 -20.05 10.42 -8.59
C ALA A 298 -21.44 10.26 -7.97
N GLU A 299 -22.11 9.16 -8.32
CA GLU A 299 -23.43 8.82 -7.81
C GLU A 299 -23.55 8.89 -6.28
N GLY A 300 -24.75 9.23 -5.81
CA GLY A 300 -25.06 9.42 -4.39
C GLY A 300 -24.75 10.81 -3.86
N GLY A 301 -24.01 11.63 -4.62
CA GLY A 301 -23.47 12.91 -4.12
C GLY A 301 -22.08 12.76 -3.50
N LEU A 302 -21.36 11.70 -3.84
CA LEU A 302 -19.91 11.66 -3.64
C LEU A 302 -19.28 12.74 -4.53
N GLU A 303 -18.48 13.61 -3.93
CA GLU A 303 -17.64 14.58 -4.60
C GLU A 303 -16.23 14.51 -4.03
N VAL A 304 -15.22 14.51 -4.90
CA VAL A 304 -13.83 14.72 -4.50
C VAL A 304 -13.32 15.92 -5.25
N VAL A 305 -13.05 16.98 -4.50
CA VAL A 305 -12.29 18.13 -4.98
C VAL A 305 -10.81 17.82 -4.73
N THR A 306 -10.01 17.87 -5.77
CA THR A 306 -8.61 17.41 -5.80
C THR A 306 -7.81 18.16 -6.88
N SER A 307 -6.55 17.80 -7.07
CA SER A 307 -5.68 18.28 -8.16
C SER A 307 -5.94 17.54 -9.48
N ASP A 308 -5.60 18.16 -10.61
CA ASP A 308 -5.66 17.53 -11.95
C ASP A 308 -4.89 16.20 -12.04
N TRP A 309 -3.80 16.08 -11.26
CA TRP A 309 -2.90 14.93 -11.29
C TRP A 309 -3.26 13.79 -10.34
N HIS A 310 -4.31 13.92 -9.53
CA HIS A 310 -4.72 12.89 -8.56
C HIS A 310 -5.33 11.67 -9.26
N PRO A 311 -4.66 10.49 -9.29
CA PRO A 311 -5.33 9.24 -9.63
C PRO A 311 -6.54 8.95 -8.77
N PHE A 312 -7.48 8.27 -9.38
CA PHE A 312 -8.53 7.51 -8.73
C PHE A 312 -8.53 6.07 -9.23
N PHE A 313 -8.90 5.12 -8.38
CA PHE A 313 -9.21 3.76 -8.81
C PHE A 313 -10.51 3.69 -9.60
N ILE A 314 -10.44 3.27 -10.86
CA ILE A 314 -11.58 3.04 -11.75
C ILE A 314 -11.70 1.54 -12.04
N PHE A 315 -12.92 0.99 -11.92
CA PHE A 315 -13.21 -0.42 -12.20
C PHE A 315 -13.73 -0.61 -13.63
N GLU A 316 -12.90 -1.18 -14.49
CA GLU A 316 -13.12 -1.27 -15.94
C GLU A 316 -12.69 -2.66 -16.42
N GLU A 317 -13.45 -3.28 -17.32
CA GLU A 317 -13.13 -4.62 -17.89
C GLU A 317 -12.81 -5.68 -16.81
N GLY A 318 -13.55 -5.68 -15.70
CA GLY A 318 -13.36 -6.64 -14.61
C GLY A 318 -12.08 -6.48 -13.78
N ILE A 319 -11.29 -5.41 -13.99
CA ILE A 319 -10.08 -5.09 -13.22
C ILE A 319 -10.13 -3.66 -12.68
N VAL A 320 -9.30 -3.35 -11.68
CA VAL A 320 -9.05 -1.97 -11.27
C VAL A 320 -7.89 -1.41 -12.10
N LYS A 321 -8.02 -0.14 -12.52
CA LYS A 321 -7.01 0.68 -13.18
C LYS A 321 -6.98 2.03 -12.45
N GLU A 322 -5.85 2.71 -12.38
CA GLU A 322 -5.83 4.13 -12.03
C GLU A 322 -6.15 5.03 -13.26
N LYS A 323 -6.78 6.18 -13.03
CA LYS A 323 -6.92 7.31 -14.00
C LYS A 323 -6.79 8.62 -13.23
N ARG A 324 -6.06 9.62 -13.74
CA ARG A 324 -5.98 10.98 -13.14
C ARG A 324 -7.34 11.70 -13.13
N ALA A 325 -7.50 12.71 -12.28
CA ALA A 325 -8.71 13.54 -12.20
C ALA A 325 -9.09 14.20 -13.54
N ASP A 326 -8.10 14.57 -14.36
CA ASP A 326 -8.27 15.11 -15.72
C ASP A 326 -8.53 14.05 -16.80
N GLU A 327 -8.25 12.77 -16.54
CA GLU A 327 -8.47 11.64 -17.45
C GLU A 327 -9.84 10.98 -17.27
N ILE A 328 -10.49 11.22 -16.13
CA ILE A 328 -11.80 10.67 -15.77
C ILE A 328 -12.92 11.27 -16.63
N LYS A 329 -13.86 10.42 -17.03
CA LYS A 329 -14.99 10.76 -17.88
C LYS A 329 -16.30 10.40 -17.20
N THR A 330 -17.34 11.20 -17.44
CA THR A 330 -18.72 10.89 -17.03
C THR A 330 -19.11 9.51 -17.57
N GLY A 331 -19.27 8.53 -16.69
CA GLY A 331 -19.39 7.12 -17.06
C GLY A 331 -18.45 6.18 -16.31
N ASP A 332 -17.26 6.64 -15.94
CA ASP A 332 -16.25 5.85 -15.22
C ASP A 332 -16.77 5.31 -13.89
N LEU A 333 -16.30 4.13 -13.48
CA LEU A 333 -16.76 3.43 -12.28
C LEU A 333 -15.74 3.55 -11.14
N LEU A 334 -15.76 4.72 -10.49
CA LEU A 334 -14.92 5.09 -9.35
C LEU A 334 -15.07 4.12 -8.17
N VAL A 335 -14.00 3.43 -7.79
CA VAL A 335 -13.93 2.54 -6.62
C VAL A 335 -13.98 3.38 -5.34
N GLY A 336 -14.73 2.90 -4.36
CA GLY A 336 -14.77 3.45 -3.00
C GLY A 336 -14.68 2.34 -1.95
N SER A 337 -15.23 2.59 -0.76
CA SER A 337 -15.30 1.59 0.31
C SER A 337 -16.21 0.38 -0.03
N SER A 338 -15.82 -0.81 0.42
CA SER A 338 -16.61 -2.06 0.35
C SER A 338 -16.93 -2.59 1.77
N LEU A 339 -17.75 -3.64 1.89
CA LEU A 339 -18.11 -4.21 3.21
C LEU A 339 -16.88 -4.62 4.06
N SER A 340 -15.75 -4.94 3.43
CA SER A 340 -14.49 -5.28 4.13
C SER A 340 -13.94 -4.16 5.04
N ALA A 341 -14.32 -2.90 4.82
CA ALA A 341 -13.96 -1.81 5.74
C ALA A 341 -14.65 -1.94 7.12
N ALA A 342 -15.80 -2.64 7.20
CA ALA A 342 -16.46 -2.97 8.45
C ALA A 342 -15.69 -4.02 9.27
N ASP A 343 -14.86 -4.85 8.63
CA ASP A 343 -13.99 -5.81 9.31
C ASP A 343 -12.74 -5.09 9.84
N GLN A 344 -12.20 -4.17 9.03
CA GLN A 344 -11.03 -3.35 9.36
C GLN A 344 -11.35 -2.09 10.19
N TRP A 345 -12.60 -1.94 10.67
CA TRP A 345 -13.05 -0.85 11.51
C TRP A 345 -12.05 -0.52 12.64
N LEU A 346 -11.58 0.73 12.70
CA LEU A 346 -10.35 1.09 13.43
C LEU A 346 -10.49 1.03 14.96
N PHE A 347 -11.72 1.05 15.50
CA PHE A 347 -12.00 1.05 16.93
C PHE A 347 -12.52 -0.32 17.37
N LYS A 348 -11.66 -1.17 17.95
CA LYS A 348 -12.03 -2.54 18.33
C LYS A 348 -12.69 -2.68 19.71
N GLN A 349 -12.55 -1.69 20.59
CA GLN A 349 -13.01 -1.75 21.98
C GLN A 349 -14.18 -0.78 22.27
N SER A 350 -15.04 -1.13 23.23
CA SER A 350 -16.06 -0.23 23.77
C SER A 350 -15.44 0.88 24.61
N LYS A 351 -15.91 2.11 24.45
CA LYS A 351 -15.51 3.25 25.30
C LYS A 351 -16.18 3.21 26.67
N THR A 352 -15.52 3.77 27.68
CA THR A 352 -16.08 4.07 29.00
C THR A 352 -15.99 5.58 29.22
N ILE A 353 -17.09 6.21 29.62
CA ILE A 353 -17.18 7.66 29.86
C ILE A 353 -17.88 7.88 31.21
N ASP A 354 -17.27 8.69 32.08
CA ASP A 354 -17.77 9.02 33.41
C ASP A 354 -18.16 7.78 34.24
N GLY A 355 -17.31 6.75 34.19
CA GLY A 355 -17.49 5.47 34.90
C GLY A 355 -18.43 4.45 34.21
N ARG A 356 -19.15 4.84 33.16
CA ARG A 356 -20.15 3.99 32.48
C ARG A 356 -19.62 3.49 31.13
N GLN A 357 -19.66 2.18 30.89
CA GLN A 357 -19.29 1.59 29.60
C GLN A 357 -20.40 1.81 28.56
N ILE A 358 -20.01 2.08 27.31
CA ILE A 358 -20.92 2.28 26.18
C ILE A 358 -21.07 0.95 25.42
N ASN A 359 -22.23 0.33 25.57
CA ASN A 359 -22.67 -0.84 24.80
C ASN A 359 -23.64 -0.42 23.67
N GLU A 360 -24.20 -1.39 22.96
CA GLU A 360 -25.14 -1.22 21.87
C GLU A 360 -26.44 -0.51 22.32
N ASP A 361 -26.93 -0.77 23.53
CA ASP A 361 -28.10 -0.10 24.09
C ASP A 361 -27.87 1.39 24.31
N ILE A 362 -26.69 1.78 24.81
CA ILE A 362 -26.29 3.18 24.90
C ILE A 362 -26.13 3.78 23.49
N GLY A 363 -25.57 3.04 22.54
CA GLY A 363 -25.50 3.44 21.13
C GLY A 363 -26.90 3.77 20.57
N TRP A 364 -27.81 2.82 20.66
CA TRP A 364 -29.21 2.93 20.26
C TRP A 364 -29.93 4.09 20.94
N LEU A 365 -29.82 4.19 22.28
CA LEU A 365 -30.46 5.26 23.05
C LEU A 365 -29.91 6.64 22.66
N VAL A 366 -28.61 6.78 22.41
CA VAL A 366 -28.02 8.04 21.92
C VAL A 366 -28.49 8.36 20.51
N GLY A 367 -28.64 7.35 19.63
CA GLY A 367 -29.24 7.51 18.30
C GLY A 367 -30.69 8.00 18.37
N TYR A 368 -31.49 7.41 19.25
CA TYR A 368 -32.87 7.82 19.49
C TYR A 368 -32.95 9.23 20.11
N VAL A 369 -32.03 9.57 21.03
CA VAL A 369 -31.88 10.93 21.59
C VAL A 369 -31.49 11.95 20.51
N LEU A 370 -30.68 11.57 19.52
CA LEU A 370 -30.32 12.45 18.39
C LEU A 370 -31.53 12.77 17.50
N GLY A 371 -32.50 11.84 17.35
CA GLY A 371 -33.77 12.07 16.64
C GLY A 371 -34.88 12.68 17.51
N ASP A 372 -35.67 11.84 18.19
CA ASP A 372 -36.84 12.26 18.98
C ASP A 372 -36.51 12.72 20.42
N GLY A 373 -35.23 12.78 20.82
CA GLY A 373 -34.83 13.31 22.12
C GLY A 373 -34.92 14.84 22.27
N SER A 374 -35.37 15.32 23.42
CA SER A 374 -35.40 16.75 23.77
C SER A 374 -34.85 16.99 25.18
N PHE A 375 -33.75 17.75 25.27
CA PHE A 375 -33.23 18.26 26.54
C PHE A 375 -33.91 19.60 26.89
N GLY A 376 -34.23 19.79 28.18
CA GLY A 376 -34.83 21.02 28.67
C GLY A 376 -34.69 21.18 30.17
N ARG A 377 -35.48 22.08 30.76
CA ARG A 377 -35.51 22.31 32.21
C ARG A 377 -36.92 22.07 32.78
N VAL A 378 -36.97 21.70 34.06
CA VAL A 378 -38.19 21.65 34.89
C VAL A 378 -37.98 22.48 36.15
N LYS A 379 -38.99 23.21 36.59
CA LYS A 379 -38.95 24.01 37.82
C LYS A 379 -39.06 23.07 39.02
N ALA A 380 -38.23 23.27 40.04
CA ALA A 380 -38.37 22.58 41.31
C ALA A 380 -39.64 23.03 42.04
N ASN A 381 -40.32 22.12 42.74
CA ASN A 381 -41.52 22.45 43.53
C ASN A 381 -41.13 23.03 44.89
N THR A 382 -40.42 24.15 44.89
CA THR A 382 -39.81 24.81 46.06
C THR A 382 -40.04 26.32 45.99
N LYS A 383 -40.06 27.02 47.15
CA LYS A 383 -40.16 28.50 47.18
C LYS A 383 -39.00 29.19 46.44
N ALA A 384 -37.80 28.62 46.49
CA ALA A 384 -36.68 29.03 45.64
C ALA A 384 -36.91 28.65 44.17
N LYS A 385 -36.62 29.57 43.23
CA LYS A 385 -36.75 29.39 41.76
C LYS A 385 -35.67 28.45 41.16
N LYS A 386 -35.46 27.28 41.77
CA LYS A 386 -34.47 26.28 41.32
C LYS A 386 -35.01 25.51 40.10
N TYR A 387 -34.12 25.11 39.20
CA TYR A 387 -34.44 24.34 38.00
C TYR A 387 -33.54 23.10 37.91
N TYR A 388 -34.10 22.00 37.41
CA TYR A 388 -33.40 20.76 37.11
C TYR A 388 -33.38 20.54 35.59
N GLU A 389 -32.32 19.93 35.06
CA GLU A 389 -32.33 19.48 33.66
C GLU A 389 -33.23 18.25 33.50
N ARG A 390 -33.82 18.08 32.32
CA ARG A 390 -34.60 16.89 31.96
C ARG A 390 -34.28 16.45 30.55
N LEU A 391 -34.40 15.14 30.31
CA LEU A 391 -34.55 14.56 28.99
C LEU A 391 -36.02 14.16 28.81
N ARG A 392 -36.56 14.36 27.61
CA ARG A 392 -37.80 13.74 27.14
C ARG A 392 -37.55 12.99 25.85
N LEU A 393 -38.15 11.82 25.73
CA LEU A 393 -38.26 11.06 24.47
C LEU A 393 -39.74 11.02 24.08
N PHE A 394 -40.02 11.06 22.78
CA PHE A 394 -41.38 11.10 22.22
C PHE A 394 -41.54 10.01 21.14
N ASP A 395 -42.72 9.41 21.02
CA ASP A 395 -43.11 8.58 19.86
C ASP A 395 -44.65 8.57 19.73
N GLY A 396 -45.18 8.24 18.56
CA GLY A 396 -46.60 7.94 18.37
C GLY A 396 -47.01 6.54 18.88
N ARG A 397 -46.05 5.65 19.14
CA ARG A 397 -46.25 4.29 19.69
C ARG A 397 -45.50 4.12 21.02
N LYS A 398 -45.54 2.91 21.58
CA LYS A 398 -44.86 2.60 22.85
C LYS A 398 -43.61 1.75 22.66
N ASP A 399 -43.51 1.00 21.57
CA ASP A 399 -42.56 -0.09 21.33
C ASP A 399 -41.09 0.35 21.52
N THR A 400 -40.72 1.45 20.86
CA THR A 400 -39.45 2.17 20.99
C THR A 400 -39.24 2.76 22.40
N LEU A 401 -40.28 3.37 22.97
CA LEU A 401 -40.23 3.97 24.31
C LEU A 401 -40.13 2.93 25.42
N PHE A 402 -40.61 1.69 25.23
CA PHE A 402 -40.43 0.57 26.16
C PHE A 402 -38.95 0.15 26.20
N LYS A 403 -38.30 -0.03 25.05
CA LYS A 403 -36.85 -0.26 25.00
C LYS A 403 -36.06 0.88 25.66
N ALA A 404 -36.43 2.13 25.38
CA ALA A 404 -35.81 3.27 26.05
C ALA A 404 -36.06 3.28 27.57
N GLN A 405 -37.27 2.94 28.02
CA GLN A 405 -37.65 2.84 29.43
C GLN A 405 -36.83 1.77 30.16
N GLU A 406 -36.66 0.59 29.56
CA GLU A 406 -35.84 -0.50 30.09
C GLU A 406 -34.37 -0.09 30.24
N ILE A 407 -33.76 0.41 29.16
CA ILE A 407 -32.35 0.84 29.16
C ILE A 407 -32.11 1.93 30.22
N ILE A 408 -33.00 2.93 30.29
CA ILE A 408 -32.87 4.04 31.23
C ILE A 408 -33.14 3.60 32.68
N ALA A 409 -34.10 2.70 32.92
CA ALA A 409 -34.38 2.15 34.25
C ALA A 409 -33.18 1.34 34.78
N ASN A 410 -32.59 0.48 33.94
CA ASN A 410 -31.37 -0.28 34.23
C ASN A 410 -30.18 0.65 34.54
N LEU A 411 -30.09 1.82 33.89
CA LEU A 411 -29.05 2.82 34.12
C LEU A 411 -29.20 3.66 35.41
N ILE A 412 -30.35 3.62 36.09
CA ILE A 412 -30.58 4.37 37.35
C ILE A 412 -31.07 3.51 38.53
N GLY A 413 -31.35 2.22 38.31
CA GLY A 413 -31.88 1.29 39.31
C GLY A 413 -33.29 1.64 39.79
N LYS A 414 -34.13 2.27 38.95
CA LYS A 414 -35.47 2.76 39.32
C LYS A 414 -36.44 2.68 38.14
N GLU A 415 -37.69 2.36 38.44
CA GLU A 415 -38.78 2.48 37.46
C GLU A 415 -38.99 3.92 36.98
N ILE A 416 -39.40 4.03 35.72
CA ILE A 416 -39.81 5.29 35.08
C ILE A 416 -41.10 4.98 34.31
N LYS A 417 -42.07 5.90 34.28
CA LYS A 417 -43.38 5.66 33.64
C LYS A 417 -43.50 6.42 32.32
N ILE A 418 -43.86 5.70 31.25
CA ILE A 418 -44.30 6.30 29.99
C ILE A 418 -45.67 6.93 30.21
N GLN A 419 -45.85 8.18 29.79
CA GLN A 419 -47.09 8.94 29.88
C GLN A 419 -47.65 9.19 28.48
N LYS A 420 -48.96 9.41 28.33
CA LYS A 420 -49.54 9.96 27.10
C LYS A 420 -49.66 11.47 27.26
N ASP A 421 -49.28 12.26 26.25
CA ASP A 421 -49.58 13.69 26.28
C ASP A 421 -51.09 13.88 26.05
N GLY A 422 -51.76 14.68 26.89
CA GLY A 422 -53.19 14.95 26.75
C GLY A 422 -53.55 15.77 25.50
N ARG A 423 -52.54 16.33 24.81
CA ARG A 423 -52.74 17.29 23.69
C ARG A 423 -52.50 16.69 22.30
N CYS A 424 -51.98 15.46 22.21
CA CYS A 424 -51.70 14.79 20.95
C CYS A 424 -51.66 13.25 21.10
N GLN A 425 -51.64 12.52 19.99
CA GLN A 425 -51.50 11.05 20.00
C GLN A 425 -50.03 10.63 20.15
N THR A 426 -49.34 11.18 21.15
CA THR A 426 -47.90 11.00 21.39
C THR A 426 -47.67 10.54 22.84
N PHE A 427 -46.79 9.55 23.00
CA PHE A 427 -46.31 9.08 24.28
C PHE A 427 -44.99 9.77 24.65
N ILE A 428 -44.74 9.96 25.94
CA ILE A 428 -43.57 10.68 26.48
C ILE A 428 -42.94 9.84 27.59
N LEU A 429 -41.65 9.56 27.45
CA LEU A 429 -40.80 9.15 28.57
C LEU A 429 -40.04 10.38 29.09
N THR A 430 -40.17 10.72 30.36
CA THR A 430 -39.46 11.87 30.98
C THR A 430 -38.45 11.39 32.01
N VAL A 431 -37.19 11.82 31.86
CA VAL A 431 -36.09 11.53 32.78
C VAL A 431 -35.63 12.82 33.45
N VAL A 432 -35.50 12.79 34.78
CA VAL A 432 -35.05 13.92 35.61
C VAL A 432 -33.83 13.58 36.47
N ASP A 433 -33.24 12.40 36.32
CA ASP A 433 -31.98 12.06 37.00
C ASP A 433 -30.85 12.96 36.48
N GLN A 434 -30.25 13.75 37.38
CA GLN A 434 -29.28 14.78 36.97
C GLN A 434 -27.92 14.20 36.54
N GLN A 435 -27.57 12.98 36.94
CA GLN A 435 -26.33 12.32 36.48
C GLN A 435 -26.54 11.77 35.08
N LEU A 436 -27.61 10.99 34.88
CA LEU A 436 -27.90 10.36 33.59
C LEU A 436 -28.25 11.40 32.51
N VAL A 437 -29.05 12.42 32.82
CA VAL A 437 -29.40 13.48 31.86
C VAL A 437 -28.14 14.21 31.37
N LYS A 438 -27.21 14.57 32.27
CA LYS A 438 -25.94 15.23 31.88
C LYS A 438 -25.05 14.30 31.05
N TRP A 439 -24.98 13.02 31.41
CA TRP A 439 -24.18 12.03 30.68
C TRP A 439 -24.72 11.77 29.26
N LEU A 440 -26.03 11.52 29.11
CA LEU A 440 -26.65 11.37 27.78
C LEU A 440 -26.54 12.65 26.95
N LYS A 441 -26.63 13.83 27.56
CA LYS A 441 -26.43 15.13 26.92
C LYS A 441 -25.01 15.29 26.35
N LYS A 442 -24.00 14.85 27.12
CA LYS A 442 -22.58 14.78 26.71
C LYS A 442 -22.36 13.77 25.59
N LEU A 443 -22.93 12.57 25.66
CA LEU A 443 -22.81 11.54 24.61
C LEU A 443 -23.50 11.93 23.29
N ALA A 444 -24.65 12.61 23.36
CA ALA A 444 -25.34 13.13 22.17
C ALA A 444 -24.71 14.43 21.62
N GLY A 445 -23.82 15.09 22.37
CA GLY A 445 -23.22 16.37 21.97
C GLY A 445 -24.18 17.57 22.01
N ILE A 446 -25.34 17.47 22.66
CA ILE A 446 -26.42 18.46 22.59
C ILE A 446 -26.34 19.44 23.76
N ASN A 447 -25.59 20.53 23.60
CA ASN A 447 -25.41 21.52 24.67
C ASN A 447 -26.61 22.50 24.85
N GLY A 448 -27.53 22.57 23.89
CA GLY A 448 -28.70 23.47 23.90
C GLY A 448 -29.91 22.88 23.16
N PRO A 449 -30.80 23.70 22.55
CA PRO A 449 -31.78 23.17 21.60
C PRO A 449 -31.08 22.57 20.37
N LYS A 450 -31.74 21.64 19.67
CA LYS A 450 -31.25 21.11 18.39
C LYS A 450 -31.26 22.20 17.31
N THR A 451 -30.26 22.17 16.44
CA THR A 451 -30.05 23.12 15.34
C THR A 451 -29.52 22.39 14.10
N ASP A 452 -29.34 23.12 13.00
CA ASP A 452 -28.65 22.65 11.80
C ASP A 452 -27.16 22.28 12.05
N GLN A 453 -26.60 22.65 13.20
CA GLN A 453 -25.24 22.26 13.63
C GLN A 453 -25.18 20.92 14.39
N LEU A 454 -26.30 20.18 14.48
CA LEU A 454 -26.34 18.88 15.14
C LEU A 454 -25.35 17.88 14.49
N LYS A 455 -24.61 17.13 15.31
CA LYS A 455 -23.62 16.16 14.85
C LYS A 455 -23.46 15.03 15.85
N ILE A 456 -23.05 13.85 15.37
CA ILE A 456 -22.67 12.72 16.22
C ILE A 456 -21.38 13.10 16.96
N ALA A 457 -21.38 12.91 18.28
CA ALA A 457 -20.20 13.17 19.10
C ALA A 457 -19.03 12.24 18.72
N PRO A 458 -17.77 12.73 18.63
CA PRO A 458 -16.63 11.92 18.22
C PRO A 458 -16.43 10.64 19.03
N GLU A 459 -16.69 10.64 20.34
CA GLU A 459 -16.54 9.43 21.18
C GLU A 459 -17.61 8.35 20.94
N MET A 460 -18.73 8.68 20.27
CA MET A 460 -19.66 7.66 19.76
C MET A 460 -19.15 7.05 18.45
N ILE A 461 -18.46 7.81 17.60
CA ILE A 461 -17.82 7.29 16.37
C ILE A 461 -16.56 6.47 16.70
N LYS A 462 -15.77 6.91 17.70
CA LYS A 462 -14.53 6.28 18.15
C LYS A 462 -14.76 5.05 19.04
N ASN A 463 -15.74 4.23 18.69
CA ASN A 463 -16.30 3.14 19.50
C ASN A 463 -16.44 1.85 18.65
N ARG A 464 -16.72 0.70 19.28
CA ARG A 464 -16.81 -0.58 18.54
C ARG A 464 -17.92 -0.54 17.50
N LYS A 465 -17.71 -1.19 16.34
CA LYS A 465 -18.59 -1.06 15.15
C LYS A 465 -20.08 -1.26 15.47
N ASN A 466 -20.40 -2.25 16.30
CA ASN A 466 -21.76 -2.58 16.72
C ASN A 466 -22.45 -1.43 17.48
N VAL A 467 -21.73 -0.64 18.29
CA VAL A 467 -22.27 0.55 18.98
C VAL A 467 -22.65 1.65 17.97
N VAL A 468 -21.84 1.81 16.91
CA VAL A 468 -22.10 2.77 15.83
C VAL A 468 -23.29 2.32 14.97
N LEU A 469 -23.39 1.03 14.67
CA LEU A 469 -24.56 0.44 14.00
C LEU A 469 -25.83 0.60 14.84
N ALA A 470 -25.77 0.28 16.14
CA ALA A 470 -26.89 0.47 17.06
C ALA A 470 -27.33 1.95 17.14
N LEU A 471 -26.39 2.91 17.12
CA LEU A 471 -26.71 4.34 17.04
C LEU A 471 -27.45 4.72 15.74
N ILE A 472 -27.01 4.21 14.59
CA ILE A 472 -27.70 4.44 13.31
C ILE A 472 -29.10 3.77 13.33
N ALA A 473 -29.24 2.62 13.99
CA ALA A 473 -30.52 1.95 14.17
C ALA A 473 -31.48 2.71 15.10
N GLY A 474 -30.99 3.26 16.22
CA GLY A 474 -31.79 4.09 17.12
C GLY A 474 -32.27 5.40 16.47
N LEU A 475 -31.45 5.99 15.60
CA LEU A 475 -31.85 7.13 14.77
C LEU A 475 -32.85 6.72 13.67
N LEU A 476 -32.78 5.47 13.18
CA LEU A 476 -33.76 4.90 12.24
C LEU A 476 -35.10 4.60 12.92
N ASP A 477 -35.08 4.19 14.19
CA ASP A 477 -36.28 4.01 15.04
C ASP A 477 -36.94 5.35 15.42
N ALA A 478 -36.18 6.44 15.51
CA ALA A 478 -36.67 7.82 15.65
C ALA A 478 -37.01 8.45 14.27
N ASP A 479 -36.26 9.48 13.84
CA ASP A 479 -36.46 10.26 12.59
C ASP A 479 -36.51 9.44 11.29
N GLY A 480 -35.91 8.25 11.27
CA GLY A 480 -35.81 7.45 10.05
C GLY A 480 -37.16 6.89 9.56
N TYR A 481 -37.33 6.83 8.24
CA TYR A 481 -38.56 6.39 7.58
C TYR A 481 -38.31 5.27 6.57
N VAL A 482 -38.92 4.11 6.82
CA VAL A 482 -39.01 3.00 5.86
C VAL A 482 -40.28 3.19 5.03
N ALA A 483 -40.14 3.39 3.72
CA ALA A 483 -41.27 3.78 2.87
C ALA A 483 -42.36 2.70 2.73
N LYS A 484 -43.61 3.10 2.47
CA LYS A 484 -44.73 2.14 2.34
C LYS A 484 -44.65 1.26 1.08
N THR A 485 -44.27 1.84 -0.07
CA THR A 485 -44.45 1.21 -1.41
C THR A 485 -43.22 1.27 -2.33
N ARG A 486 -42.17 1.97 -1.91
CA ARG A 486 -40.87 2.03 -2.62
C ARG A 486 -39.83 1.35 -1.76
N GLN A 487 -38.92 0.58 -2.36
CA GLN A 487 -37.74 0.03 -1.68
C GLN A 487 -36.78 1.18 -1.29
N ARG A 488 -37.10 1.89 -0.20
CA ARG A 488 -36.35 3.04 0.28
C ARG A 488 -36.41 3.16 1.80
N VAL A 489 -35.25 3.48 2.38
CA VAL A 489 -35.11 4.07 3.72
C VAL A 489 -34.66 5.52 3.54
N THR A 490 -35.21 6.44 4.33
CA THR A 490 -34.77 7.84 4.39
C THR A 490 -34.50 8.30 5.81
N PHE A 491 -33.51 9.17 5.99
CA PHE A 491 -33.34 10.03 7.15
C PHE A 491 -33.49 11.48 6.66
N ASP A 492 -34.33 12.28 7.32
CA ASP A 492 -34.51 13.71 7.04
C ASP A 492 -34.03 14.52 8.24
N SER A 493 -33.18 15.54 8.03
CA SER A 493 -32.76 16.45 9.11
C SER A 493 -32.56 17.88 8.63
N GLU A 494 -32.70 18.87 9.52
CA GLU A 494 -32.24 20.24 9.25
C GLU A 494 -30.71 20.30 9.17
N SER A 495 -29.99 19.37 9.81
CA SER A 495 -28.54 19.35 9.80
C SER A 495 -27.96 18.59 8.60
N GLY A 496 -27.25 19.32 7.75
CA GLY A 496 -26.39 18.73 6.73
C GLY A 496 -25.17 18.01 7.32
N ILE A 497 -24.69 18.41 8.50
CA ILE A 497 -23.51 17.82 9.16
C ILE A 497 -23.84 16.40 9.65
N LEU A 498 -24.95 16.23 10.36
CA LEU A 498 -25.44 14.91 10.77
C LEU A 498 -25.65 13.98 9.56
N ILE A 499 -26.26 14.49 8.50
CA ILE A 499 -26.54 13.74 7.27
C ILE A 499 -25.26 13.37 6.50
N GLU A 500 -24.22 14.22 6.50
CA GLU A 500 -22.90 13.88 5.95
C GLU A 500 -22.18 12.81 6.79
N GLN A 501 -22.20 12.94 8.12
CA GLN A 501 -21.58 11.94 9.01
C GLN A 501 -22.23 10.57 8.84
N ILE A 502 -23.57 10.49 8.86
CA ILE A 502 -24.30 9.23 8.62
C ILE A 502 -24.00 8.69 7.22
N THR A 503 -23.92 9.57 6.21
CA THR A 503 -23.53 9.18 4.83
C THR A 503 -22.15 8.52 4.81
N CYS A 504 -21.13 9.15 5.39
CA CYS A 504 -19.78 8.61 5.40
C CYS A 504 -19.68 7.31 6.22
N LEU A 505 -20.34 7.22 7.37
CA LEU A 505 -20.39 6.00 8.20
C LEU A 505 -21.06 4.84 7.44
N LEU A 506 -22.23 5.08 6.84
CA LEU A 506 -22.91 4.08 5.99
C LEU A 506 -22.03 3.67 4.81
N ASN A 507 -21.30 4.60 4.18
CA ASN A 507 -20.40 4.31 3.08
C ASN A 507 -19.18 3.47 3.53
N ILE A 508 -18.63 3.69 4.73
CA ILE A 508 -17.59 2.82 5.31
C ILE A 508 -18.15 1.40 5.51
N PHE A 509 -19.39 1.26 6.00
CA PHE A 509 -20.12 -0.01 6.06
C PHE A 509 -20.61 -0.54 4.69
N GLY A 510 -20.13 0.01 3.56
CA GLY A 510 -20.48 -0.44 2.21
C GLY A 510 -21.94 -0.21 1.81
N ILE A 511 -22.69 0.62 2.52
CA ILE A 511 -24.06 1.02 2.18
C ILE A 511 -23.99 2.29 1.34
N ARG A 512 -24.57 2.24 0.14
CA ARG A 512 -24.59 3.33 -0.84
C ARG A 512 -25.78 4.25 -0.55
N THR A 513 -25.49 5.51 -0.31
CA THR A 513 -26.46 6.56 0.04
C THR A 513 -26.64 7.55 -1.10
N ARG A 514 -27.76 8.28 -1.11
CA ARG A 514 -27.95 9.48 -1.93
C ARG A 514 -28.50 10.63 -1.09
N VAL A 515 -27.72 11.69 -0.93
CA VAL A 515 -28.16 12.92 -0.25
C VAL A 515 -28.92 13.84 -1.22
N ARG A 516 -29.95 14.53 -0.73
CA ARG A 516 -30.72 15.55 -1.46
C ARG A 516 -31.09 16.72 -0.56
N ARG A 517 -30.83 17.95 -1.03
CA ARG A 517 -31.26 19.19 -0.35
C ARG A 517 -32.71 19.53 -0.74
N LYS A 518 -33.65 19.34 0.18
CA LYS A 518 -35.06 19.75 0.06
C LYS A 518 -35.16 21.25 0.38
N LYS A 519 -35.57 22.06 -0.62
CA LYS A 519 -35.95 23.46 -0.38
C LYS A 519 -37.23 23.51 0.49
N PRO A 520 -37.39 24.50 1.39
CA PRO A 520 -38.61 24.65 2.17
C PRO A 520 -39.82 24.95 1.29
N LYS A 521 -41.01 24.51 1.72
CA LYS A 521 -42.27 24.77 1.00
C LYS A 521 -42.75 26.21 1.17
N ASN A 522 -42.68 26.75 2.38
CA ASN A 522 -43.09 28.12 2.74
C ASN A 522 -41.92 28.85 3.42
N LYS A 523 -41.90 30.19 3.41
CA LYS A 523 -40.84 31.04 4.00
C LYS A 523 -40.53 30.78 5.49
N GLN A 524 -41.46 30.19 6.24
CA GLN A 524 -41.28 29.84 7.67
C GLN A 524 -40.51 28.54 7.90
N TRP A 525 -40.33 27.69 6.89
CA TRP A 525 -39.67 26.39 7.00
C TRP A 525 -38.20 26.48 6.63
N ARG A 526 -37.36 25.63 7.21
CA ARG A 526 -35.92 25.56 6.93
C ARG A 526 -35.59 24.60 5.78
N THR A 527 -34.34 24.65 5.31
CA THR A 527 -33.79 23.63 4.40
C THR A 527 -33.75 22.29 5.14
N MET A 528 -34.24 21.23 4.49
CA MET A 528 -34.05 19.85 4.98
C MET A 528 -33.06 19.10 4.08
N PHE A 529 -32.32 18.16 4.67
CA PHE A 529 -31.40 17.26 3.98
C PHE A 529 -31.95 15.83 4.09
N GLU A 530 -32.30 15.24 2.93
CA GLU A 530 -32.74 13.84 2.80
C GLU A 530 -31.54 12.96 2.49
N LEU A 531 -31.17 12.06 3.39
CA LEU A 531 -30.35 10.89 3.08
C LEU A 531 -31.30 9.77 2.66
N ALA A 532 -31.23 9.31 1.42
CA ALA A 532 -31.96 8.14 0.94
C ALA A 532 -31.04 6.95 0.69
N ILE A 533 -31.46 5.75 1.09
CA ILE A 533 -30.92 4.48 0.60
C ILE A 533 -32.00 3.83 -0.27
N ASP A 534 -31.66 3.50 -1.53
CA ASP A 534 -32.60 2.98 -2.54
C ASP A 534 -32.23 1.56 -3.01
N GLY A 535 -33.25 0.72 -3.18
CA GLY A 535 -33.16 -0.60 -3.82
C GLY A 535 -32.89 -1.77 -2.87
N GLY A 536 -33.53 -2.90 -3.14
CA GLY A 536 -33.53 -4.09 -2.27
C GLY A 536 -32.15 -4.57 -1.81
N GLU A 537 -31.16 -4.58 -2.71
CA GLU A 537 -29.77 -4.99 -2.43
C GLU A 537 -29.06 -4.11 -1.38
N GLN A 538 -29.48 -2.85 -1.22
CA GLN A 538 -28.95 -1.96 -0.17
C GLN A 538 -29.80 -2.02 1.11
N LEU A 539 -31.10 -2.30 0.99
CA LEU A 539 -31.99 -2.54 2.14
C LEU A 539 -31.69 -3.86 2.85
N GLU A 540 -31.33 -4.90 2.11
CA GLU A 540 -30.86 -6.19 2.63
C GLU A 540 -29.60 -6.02 3.49
N ARG A 541 -28.63 -5.22 3.01
CA ARG A 541 -27.44 -4.84 3.81
C ARG A 541 -27.81 -4.06 5.08
N ILE A 542 -28.73 -3.09 4.98
CA ILE A 542 -29.24 -2.34 6.14
C ILE A 542 -29.87 -3.29 7.16
N ASN A 543 -30.71 -4.21 6.72
CA ASN A 543 -31.34 -5.19 7.61
C ASN A 543 -30.29 -6.08 8.29
N ASN A 544 -29.29 -6.55 7.55
CA ASN A 544 -28.24 -7.42 8.07
C ASN A 544 -27.21 -6.70 8.97
N LEU A 545 -27.20 -5.36 8.99
CA LEU A 545 -26.29 -4.54 9.80
C LEU A 545 -26.99 -3.78 10.95
N LEU A 546 -28.28 -3.46 10.80
CA LEU A 546 -29.07 -2.68 11.77
C LEU A 546 -30.26 -3.43 12.37
N GLY A 547 -30.76 -4.49 11.70
CA GLY A 547 -32.07 -5.11 11.99
C GLY A 547 -32.17 -5.79 13.36
N GLU A 548 -31.05 -6.23 13.93
CA GLU A 548 -30.97 -6.75 15.31
C GLU A 548 -31.10 -5.64 16.37
N TYR A 549 -30.77 -4.39 16.02
CA TYR A 549 -30.85 -3.25 16.92
C TYR A 549 -32.18 -2.48 16.83
N LEU A 550 -32.95 -2.67 15.74
CA LEU A 550 -34.23 -2.00 15.52
C LEU A 550 -35.32 -2.47 16.50
N SER A 551 -35.97 -1.49 17.12
CA SER A 551 -37.05 -1.64 18.09
C SER A 551 -38.43 -1.32 17.50
N ASP A 552 -38.48 -0.60 16.37
CA ASP A 552 -39.71 -0.32 15.65
C ASP A 552 -40.09 -1.52 14.75
N GLU A 553 -40.90 -2.43 15.30
CA GLU A 553 -41.36 -3.62 14.58
C GLU A 553 -42.10 -3.30 13.26
N PHE A 554 -42.68 -2.10 13.11
CA PHE A 554 -43.36 -1.69 11.88
C PHE A 554 -42.38 -1.21 10.80
N LYS A 555 -41.32 -0.48 11.17
CA LYS A 555 -40.19 -0.16 10.27
C LYS A 555 -39.44 -1.44 9.89
N LYS A 556 -39.18 -2.31 10.85
CA LYS A 556 -38.53 -3.62 10.68
C LYS A 556 -39.33 -4.56 9.77
N GLN A 557 -40.64 -4.75 9.99
CA GLN A 557 -41.49 -5.54 9.10
C GLN A 557 -41.60 -4.93 7.69
N ARG A 558 -41.65 -3.59 7.55
CA ARG A 558 -41.57 -2.95 6.22
C ARG A 558 -40.24 -3.23 5.53
N LEU A 559 -39.12 -3.18 6.25
CA LEU A 559 -37.79 -3.44 5.70
C LEU A 559 -37.69 -4.88 5.19
N ILE A 560 -38.16 -5.84 5.98
CA ILE A 560 -38.31 -7.25 5.59
C ILE A 560 -39.20 -7.40 4.34
N ASN A 561 -40.37 -6.75 4.32
CA ASN A 561 -41.28 -6.78 3.16
C ASN A 561 -40.65 -6.23 1.87
N HIS A 562 -39.78 -5.21 1.97
CA HIS A 562 -39.05 -4.70 0.80
C HIS A 562 -37.98 -5.66 0.29
N ILE A 563 -37.38 -6.45 1.17
CA ILE A 563 -36.38 -7.47 0.83
C ILE A 563 -37.04 -8.68 0.17
N THR A 564 -38.22 -9.12 0.65
CA THR A 564 -38.95 -10.25 0.05
C THR A 564 -39.58 -9.90 -1.30
N GLN A 565 -40.07 -8.68 -1.50
CA GLN A 565 -40.64 -8.19 -2.77
C GLN A 565 -39.58 -7.83 -3.84
N ASN A 566 -38.41 -8.48 -3.83
CA ASN A 566 -37.13 -7.99 -4.39
C ASN A 566 -37.16 -7.61 -5.88
N LYS A 567 -37.57 -6.37 -6.21
CA LYS A 567 -37.53 -5.82 -7.57
C LYS A 567 -36.08 -5.51 -7.97
N ILE A 568 -35.56 -6.24 -8.96
CA ILE A 568 -34.19 -6.08 -9.45
C ILE A 568 -34.02 -4.67 -10.04
N ASN A 569 -33.21 -3.83 -9.40
CA ASN A 569 -32.80 -2.54 -9.96
C ASN A 569 -31.90 -2.79 -11.20
N VAL A 570 -32.19 -2.07 -12.29
CA VAL A 570 -31.59 -2.25 -13.62
C VAL A 570 -30.55 -1.17 -13.96
N ASP A 571 -30.50 -0.09 -13.18
CA ASP A 571 -29.90 1.20 -13.59
C ASP A 571 -28.38 1.16 -13.77
N GLN A 572 -27.69 0.26 -13.06
CA GLN A 572 -26.24 0.08 -13.16
C GLN A 572 -25.88 -1.27 -13.76
N ARG A 573 -24.96 -1.21 -14.73
CA ARG A 573 -24.42 -2.34 -15.49
C ARG A 573 -23.09 -2.81 -14.89
N SER A 574 -22.83 -4.11 -14.98
CA SER A 574 -21.56 -4.75 -14.57
C SER A 574 -20.50 -4.61 -15.66
N PRO A 575 -19.30 -4.06 -15.40
CA PRO A 575 -18.22 -4.00 -16.39
C PRO A 575 -17.49 -5.34 -16.60
N LEU A 576 -17.91 -6.41 -15.93
CA LEU A 576 -17.42 -7.77 -16.17
C LEU A 576 -17.96 -8.28 -17.53
N CYS A 577 -17.13 -8.93 -18.33
CA CYS A 577 -17.58 -9.56 -19.58
C CYS A 577 -17.92 -11.05 -19.40
N PHE A 578 -18.59 -11.66 -20.39
CA PHE A 578 -18.96 -13.07 -20.30
C PHE A 578 -17.75 -14.00 -20.23
N ASP A 579 -16.71 -13.77 -21.05
CA ASP A 579 -15.55 -14.66 -21.13
C ASP A 579 -14.67 -14.64 -19.87
N GLN A 580 -14.75 -13.60 -19.03
CA GLN A 580 -14.14 -13.59 -17.69
C GLN A 580 -14.89 -14.51 -16.71
N LEU A 581 -16.23 -14.56 -16.81
CA LEU A 581 -17.09 -15.37 -15.93
C LEU A 581 -17.19 -16.84 -16.40
N LYS A 582 -17.05 -17.06 -17.71
CA LYS A 582 -17.19 -18.34 -18.42
C LYS A 582 -16.35 -19.51 -17.84
N PRO A 583 -15.07 -19.36 -17.42
CA PRO A 583 -14.32 -20.45 -16.78
C PRO A 583 -14.97 -20.91 -15.47
N PHE A 584 -15.47 -19.97 -14.66
CA PHE A 584 -16.17 -20.27 -13.41
C PHE A 584 -17.51 -20.96 -13.70
N LEU A 585 -18.26 -20.52 -14.70
CA LEU A 585 -19.49 -21.19 -15.14
C LEU A 585 -19.21 -22.64 -15.56
N ILE A 586 -18.23 -22.88 -16.45
CA ILE A 586 -17.84 -24.24 -16.88
C ILE A 586 -17.48 -25.11 -15.67
N LYS A 587 -16.63 -24.60 -14.75
CA LYS A 587 -16.20 -25.35 -13.56
C LYS A 587 -17.35 -25.62 -12.58
N ALA A 588 -18.39 -24.79 -12.58
CA ALA A 588 -19.63 -25.02 -11.84
C ALA A 588 -20.64 -25.94 -12.55
N GLY A 589 -20.23 -26.64 -13.62
CA GLY A 589 -21.09 -27.55 -14.37
C GLY A 589 -22.08 -26.86 -15.32
N VAL A 590 -21.95 -25.55 -15.55
CA VAL A 590 -22.86 -24.81 -16.43
C VAL A 590 -22.54 -25.09 -17.91
N PRO A 591 -23.51 -25.53 -18.72
CA PRO A 591 -23.34 -25.64 -20.16
C PRO A 591 -23.29 -24.24 -20.83
N VAL A 592 -22.09 -23.79 -21.20
CA VAL A 592 -21.86 -22.44 -21.78
C VAL A 592 -21.99 -22.35 -23.31
N ASN A 593 -22.46 -23.41 -23.99
CA ASN A 593 -22.63 -23.44 -25.45
C ASN A 593 -23.64 -22.37 -25.94
N LYS A 594 -23.68 -22.08 -27.26
CA LYS A 594 -24.61 -21.06 -27.82
C LYS A 594 -26.07 -21.41 -27.51
N VAL A 595 -26.55 -22.59 -27.93
CA VAL A 595 -27.97 -22.96 -27.86
C VAL A 595 -28.55 -22.90 -26.44
N THR A 596 -27.86 -23.48 -25.45
CA THR A 596 -28.40 -23.59 -24.08
C THR A 596 -28.52 -22.24 -23.38
N ILE A 597 -27.54 -21.34 -23.52
CA ILE A 597 -27.60 -20.00 -22.89
C ILE A 597 -28.66 -19.09 -23.54
N HIS A 598 -29.09 -19.35 -24.78
CA HIS A 598 -30.09 -18.54 -25.48
C HIS A 598 -31.54 -19.01 -25.31
N ARG A 599 -31.79 -20.18 -24.68
CA ARG A 599 -33.14 -20.77 -24.59
C ARG A 599 -33.65 -21.03 -23.17
N GLN A 600 -32.80 -21.02 -22.15
CA GLN A 600 -33.21 -21.29 -20.76
C GLN A 600 -32.36 -20.52 -19.74
N ALA A 601 -32.87 -20.44 -18.51
CA ALA A 601 -32.11 -19.94 -17.38
C ALA A 601 -31.00 -20.93 -16.98
N ILE A 602 -29.91 -20.39 -16.43
CA ILE A 602 -28.69 -21.12 -16.04
C ILE A 602 -28.73 -21.37 -14.54
N ASN A 603 -28.65 -22.64 -14.12
CA ASN A 603 -28.59 -23.02 -12.72
C ASN A 603 -27.15 -22.98 -12.20
N ILE A 604 -26.92 -22.34 -11.05
CA ILE A 604 -25.66 -22.29 -10.31
C ILE A 604 -26.00 -22.66 -8.86
N GLY A 605 -25.69 -23.90 -8.47
CA GLY A 605 -26.27 -24.50 -7.27
C GLY A 605 -27.80 -24.50 -7.34
N SER A 606 -28.46 -24.07 -6.25
CA SER A 606 -29.92 -23.94 -6.16
C SER A 606 -30.52 -22.68 -6.80
N ASN A 607 -29.71 -21.80 -7.42
CA ASN A 607 -30.16 -20.52 -7.96
C ASN A 607 -30.16 -20.53 -9.50
N SER A 608 -31.14 -19.88 -10.14
CA SER A 608 -31.27 -19.82 -11.61
C SER A 608 -31.15 -18.39 -12.16
N PHE A 609 -30.45 -18.22 -13.30
CA PHE A 609 -30.01 -16.92 -13.82
C PHE A 609 -30.09 -16.80 -15.36
N TRP A 610 -30.65 -15.70 -15.87
CA TRP A 610 -30.65 -15.39 -17.30
C TRP A 610 -29.41 -14.60 -17.73
N LEU A 611 -28.35 -15.28 -18.18
CA LEU A 611 -27.07 -14.63 -18.57
C LEU A 611 -26.94 -14.30 -20.07
N GLN A 612 -28.00 -14.50 -20.86
CA GLN A 612 -28.00 -14.32 -22.33
C GLN A 612 -27.46 -12.96 -22.80
N ARG A 613 -27.79 -11.86 -22.09
CA ARG A 613 -27.32 -10.51 -22.43
C ARG A 613 -25.81 -10.37 -22.26
N LEU A 614 -25.25 -10.89 -21.16
CA LEU A 614 -23.82 -10.84 -20.86
C LEU A 614 -23.00 -11.45 -22.00
N LYS A 615 -23.50 -12.55 -22.58
CA LYS A 615 -22.90 -13.29 -23.70
C LYS A 615 -22.96 -12.55 -25.05
N TRP A 616 -23.83 -11.57 -25.22
CA TRP A 616 -23.89 -10.70 -26.40
C TRP A 616 -23.06 -9.41 -26.23
N GLY A 617 -22.08 -9.39 -25.31
CA GLY A 617 -21.33 -8.18 -24.95
C GLY A 617 -22.16 -7.12 -24.21
N SER A 618 -23.44 -7.39 -23.94
CA SER A 618 -24.34 -6.48 -23.22
C SER A 618 -24.30 -6.76 -21.72
N HIS A 619 -23.72 -5.84 -20.95
CA HIS A 619 -23.63 -5.94 -19.50
C HIS A 619 -24.99 -6.22 -18.81
N ILE A 620 -25.01 -7.18 -17.88
CA ILE A 620 -26.14 -7.42 -16.97
C ILE A 620 -26.13 -6.40 -15.81
N SER A 621 -27.22 -6.34 -15.04
CA SER A 621 -27.28 -5.39 -13.91
C SER A 621 -26.33 -5.78 -12.78
N ARG A 622 -25.91 -4.77 -12.02
CA ARG A 622 -25.04 -4.87 -10.85
C ARG A 622 -25.60 -5.83 -9.79
N ALA A 623 -26.91 -5.77 -9.54
CA ALA A 623 -27.59 -6.69 -8.64
C ALA A 623 -27.59 -8.13 -9.18
N GLN A 624 -27.74 -8.32 -10.50
CA GLN A 624 -27.71 -9.64 -11.11
C GLN A 624 -26.31 -10.28 -11.03
N ILE A 625 -25.23 -9.54 -11.36
CA ILE A 625 -23.87 -10.11 -11.26
C ILE A 625 -23.49 -10.39 -9.80
N LEU A 626 -23.88 -9.57 -8.83
CA LEU A 626 -23.59 -9.82 -7.41
C LEU A 626 -24.27 -11.10 -6.91
N ARG A 627 -25.51 -11.39 -7.32
CA ARG A 627 -26.16 -12.67 -7.03
C ARG A 627 -25.47 -13.85 -7.70
N VAL A 628 -24.98 -13.70 -8.94
CA VAL A 628 -24.23 -14.75 -9.65
C VAL A 628 -22.88 -15.02 -8.98
N LEU A 629 -22.14 -13.98 -8.61
CA LEU A 629 -20.88 -14.11 -7.86
C LEU A 629 -21.09 -14.75 -6.48
N ALA A 630 -22.18 -14.42 -5.78
CA ALA A 630 -22.55 -15.06 -4.52
C ALA A 630 -22.94 -16.54 -4.70
N ALA A 631 -23.70 -16.87 -5.74
CA ALA A 631 -24.08 -18.26 -6.06
C ALA A 631 -22.91 -19.11 -6.55
N LEU A 632 -21.87 -18.49 -7.14
CA LEU A 632 -20.58 -19.15 -7.36
C LEU A 632 -19.83 -19.33 -6.03
N LEU A 633 -19.67 -18.28 -5.22
CA LEU A 633 -18.90 -18.30 -3.96
C LEU A 633 -19.42 -19.26 -2.88
N SER A 634 -20.71 -19.64 -2.93
CA SER A 634 -21.28 -20.66 -2.02
C SER A 634 -20.84 -22.09 -2.37
N LEU A 635 -20.42 -22.34 -3.61
CA LEU A 635 -19.86 -23.62 -4.04
C LEU A 635 -18.45 -23.80 -3.42
N LYS A 636 -18.16 -24.99 -2.90
CA LYS A 636 -16.98 -25.23 -2.05
C LYS A 636 -15.73 -25.73 -2.78
N PHE A 637 -15.81 -26.00 -4.09
CA PHE A 637 -14.72 -26.64 -4.87
C PHE A 637 -13.71 -25.65 -5.50
N TRP A 638 -13.80 -24.35 -5.21
CA TRP A 638 -12.85 -23.36 -5.74
C TRP A 638 -11.47 -23.50 -5.11
N THR A 639 -10.42 -23.33 -5.91
CA THR A 639 -9.07 -23.08 -5.40
C THR A 639 -9.01 -21.73 -4.67
N LYS A 640 -8.00 -21.53 -3.81
CA LYS A 640 -7.82 -20.27 -3.09
C LYS A 640 -7.75 -19.05 -4.04
N ALA A 641 -7.09 -19.20 -5.19
CA ALA A 641 -6.98 -18.14 -6.20
C ALA A 641 -8.31 -17.83 -6.91
N GLU A 642 -9.06 -18.84 -7.33
CA GLU A 642 -10.40 -18.66 -7.92
C GLU A 642 -11.36 -18.00 -6.92
N ARG A 643 -11.33 -18.44 -5.65
CA ARG A 643 -12.13 -17.85 -4.57
C ARG A 643 -11.73 -16.39 -4.33
N GLN A 644 -10.43 -16.06 -4.33
CA GLN A 644 -9.97 -14.68 -4.20
C GLN A 644 -10.41 -13.81 -5.38
N GLN A 645 -10.42 -14.33 -6.61
CA GLN A 645 -10.88 -13.59 -7.79
C GLN A 645 -12.40 -13.33 -7.75
N LEU A 646 -13.19 -14.30 -7.28
CA LEU A 646 -14.63 -14.10 -7.05
C LEU A 646 -14.90 -13.11 -5.90
N ILE A 647 -14.12 -13.16 -4.81
CA ILE A 647 -14.20 -12.19 -3.70
C ILE A 647 -13.82 -10.78 -4.17
N PHE A 648 -12.71 -10.63 -4.90
CA PHE A 648 -12.28 -9.36 -5.50
C PHE A 648 -13.39 -8.77 -6.38
N TRP A 649 -13.94 -9.56 -7.31
CA TRP A 649 -15.04 -9.10 -8.15
C TRP A 649 -16.28 -8.76 -7.33
N GLN A 650 -16.60 -9.53 -6.29
CA GLN A 650 -17.71 -9.21 -5.41
C GLN A 650 -17.47 -7.87 -4.71
N LEU A 651 -16.40 -7.71 -3.94
CA LEU A 651 -16.09 -6.50 -3.16
C LEU A 651 -16.00 -5.24 -4.04
N VAL A 652 -15.36 -5.30 -5.20
CA VAL A 652 -15.29 -4.13 -6.11
C VAL A 652 -16.65 -3.84 -6.75
N HIS A 653 -17.43 -4.87 -7.13
CA HIS A 653 -18.84 -4.66 -7.53
C HIS A 653 -19.72 -4.14 -6.39
N GLN A 654 -19.36 -4.31 -5.12
CA GLN A 654 -20.06 -3.69 -4.00
C GLN A 654 -19.70 -2.20 -3.84
N SER A 655 -18.48 -1.78 -4.20
CA SER A 655 -17.95 -0.45 -3.85
C SER A 655 -18.10 0.63 -4.91
N PHE A 656 -17.96 0.31 -6.20
CA PHE A 656 -17.82 1.35 -7.23
C PHE A 656 -19.02 2.31 -7.35
N ARG A 657 -18.81 3.51 -7.86
CA ARG A 657 -19.85 4.51 -8.18
C ARG A 657 -19.60 5.09 -9.55
N LYS A 658 -20.65 5.28 -10.34
CA LYS A 658 -20.52 5.93 -11.64
C LYS A 658 -20.19 7.41 -11.46
N VAL A 659 -19.19 7.92 -12.14
CA VAL A 659 -18.89 9.36 -12.25
C VAL A 659 -20.02 10.01 -13.06
N VAL A 660 -20.62 11.05 -12.50
CA VAL A 660 -21.75 11.79 -13.08
C VAL A 660 -21.36 13.18 -13.59
N ARG A 661 -20.26 13.75 -13.08
CA ARG A 661 -19.69 15.02 -13.55
C ARG A 661 -18.20 15.09 -13.22
N VAL A 662 -17.40 15.63 -14.14
CA VAL A 662 -16.09 16.21 -13.84
C VAL A 662 -16.18 17.70 -14.17
N SER A 663 -15.59 18.56 -13.34
CA SER A 663 -15.62 20.02 -13.51
C SER A 663 -14.40 20.65 -12.86
N HIS A 664 -13.79 21.66 -13.50
CA HIS A 664 -12.74 22.47 -12.89
C HIS A 664 -13.24 23.23 -11.66
N GLY A 665 -12.31 23.65 -10.79
CA GLY A 665 -12.59 24.48 -9.62
C GLY A 665 -12.99 25.91 -9.98
N GLU A 666 -13.78 26.52 -9.09
CA GLU A 666 -14.24 27.90 -9.23
C GLU A 666 -13.28 28.92 -8.57
N LYS A 667 -12.33 28.46 -7.72
CA LYS A 667 -11.35 29.27 -6.97
C LYS A 667 -10.11 28.43 -6.60
N THR A 668 -9.01 29.12 -6.30
CA THR A 668 -7.88 28.61 -5.50
C THR A 668 -8.37 28.08 -4.15
N ALA A 669 -7.82 26.95 -3.67
CA ALA A 669 -8.23 26.33 -2.40
C ALA A 669 -7.07 25.63 -1.68
N GLU A 670 -7.28 25.30 -0.39
CA GLU A 670 -6.34 24.50 0.40
C GLU A 670 -6.60 22.99 0.23
N PHE A 671 -5.52 22.25 -0.01
CA PHE A 671 -5.47 20.80 -0.19
C PHE A 671 -4.60 20.18 0.89
N PHE A 672 -4.82 18.91 1.17
CA PHE A 672 -4.24 18.17 2.29
C PHE A 672 -4.01 16.72 1.89
N ASP A 673 -3.10 16.02 2.58
CA ASP A 673 -2.72 14.65 2.21
C ASP A 673 -2.31 13.80 3.43
N PHE A 674 -2.40 12.48 3.28
CA PHE A 674 -1.86 11.49 4.20
C PHE A 674 -0.77 10.64 3.52
N THR A 675 0.46 10.78 3.99
CA THR A 675 1.49 9.75 3.78
C THR A 675 1.14 8.55 4.66
N THR A 676 0.75 7.42 4.09
CA THR A 676 0.51 6.15 4.83
C THR A 676 1.69 5.17 4.70
N GLN A 677 1.58 3.91 5.17
CA GLN A 677 2.74 3.03 5.35
C GLN A 677 2.80 1.81 4.41
N LYS A 678 1.67 1.23 4.00
CA LYS A 678 1.62 -0.13 3.40
C LYS A 678 0.83 -0.27 2.10
N HIS A 679 -0.14 0.60 1.88
CA HIS A 679 -0.92 0.69 0.65
C HIS A 679 -0.82 2.11 0.08
N ASN A 680 -0.25 3.02 0.87
CA ASN A 680 0.10 4.38 0.50
C ASN A 680 -1.11 5.12 -0.05
N ASN A 681 -2.28 4.85 0.51
CA ASN A 681 -3.52 5.48 0.13
C ASN A 681 -4.49 5.48 1.31
N TYR A 682 -5.65 6.12 1.15
CA TYR A 682 -6.62 6.29 2.22
C TYR A 682 -8.02 6.56 1.65
N LEU A 683 -9.04 6.60 2.50
CA LEU A 683 -10.41 6.96 2.17
C LEU A 683 -10.66 8.46 2.45
N ALA A 684 -10.90 9.25 1.39
CA ALA A 684 -11.28 10.66 1.51
C ALA A 684 -12.33 11.14 0.49
N GLY A 685 -13.14 12.14 0.88
CA GLY A 685 -14.08 12.83 -0.01
C GLY A 685 -15.20 13.58 0.73
N GLN A 686 -16.06 14.26 -0.03
CA GLN A 686 -17.30 14.88 0.44
C GLN A 686 -18.47 13.96 0.05
N GLY A 687 -19.43 13.70 0.95
CA GLY A 687 -20.56 12.79 0.66
C GLY A 687 -20.19 11.32 0.29
N GLY A 688 -18.93 10.90 0.54
CA GLY A 688 -18.35 9.57 0.24
C GLY A 688 -16.81 9.60 0.26
N LEU A 689 -16.09 8.52 -0.17
CA LEU A 689 -14.62 8.36 0.05
C LEU A 689 -13.83 7.54 -1.07
N THR A 690 -12.56 7.90 -1.48
CA THR A 690 -11.65 7.24 -2.54
C THR A 690 -10.08 7.63 -2.57
N VAL A 691 -9.19 7.38 -3.62
CA VAL A 691 -7.72 6.83 -3.58
C VAL A 691 -6.57 7.05 -4.75
N VAL A 692 -5.16 7.11 -4.60
CA VAL A 692 -4.03 7.84 -5.45
C VAL A 692 -2.44 7.30 -5.60
N HIS A 693 -1.34 7.73 -6.43
CA HIS A 693 0.19 7.22 -6.50
C HIS A 693 1.65 7.74 -7.24
N ASN A 694 3.03 7.35 -6.89
CA ASN A 694 4.61 7.88 -7.09
C ASN A 694 6.03 7.31 -7.84
N THR A 695 7.03 8.10 -8.47
CA THR A 695 8.50 7.93 -9.13
C THR A 695 9.50 9.21 -9.50
N GLY A 696 10.49 9.32 -10.53
CA GLY A 696 11.53 10.50 -10.81
C GLY A 696 12.49 10.79 -12.14
N PHE A 697 13.63 11.65 -12.18
CA PHE A 697 14.22 12.54 -13.35
C PHE A 697 15.76 12.99 -13.68
N ASN A 698 16.00 13.92 -14.70
CA ASN A 698 17.11 14.94 -14.97
C ASN A 698 16.55 16.28 -15.58
N PHE A 699 17.17 17.47 -15.39
CA PHE A 699 16.66 18.83 -15.79
C PHE A 699 17.49 19.68 -16.80
N SER A 700 18.67 19.23 -17.23
CA SER A 700 19.72 20.08 -17.86
C SER A 700 19.38 20.70 -19.23
N LYS A 701 18.27 20.28 -19.85
CA LYS A 701 17.80 20.87 -21.12
C LYS A 701 17.08 22.20 -20.95
N LEU A 702 16.54 22.48 -19.76
CA LEU A 702 15.73 23.66 -19.51
C LEU A 702 16.56 24.94 -19.65
N ARG A 703 15.99 25.96 -20.29
CA ARG A 703 16.63 27.28 -20.39
C ARG A 703 16.90 27.89 -19.01
N PRO A 704 17.95 28.71 -18.88
CA PRO A 704 18.35 29.27 -17.59
C PRO A 704 17.39 30.36 -17.12
N LYS A 705 17.45 30.64 -15.82
CA LYS A 705 16.76 31.75 -15.16
C LYS A 705 17.12 33.07 -15.85
N GLY A 706 16.10 33.85 -16.22
CA GLY A 706 16.29 35.09 -16.99
C GLY A 706 16.35 34.95 -18.52
N ASP A 707 16.33 33.74 -19.10
CA ASP A 707 16.26 33.60 -20.57
C ASP A 707 14.90 34.04 -21.11
N TYR A 708 14.89 34.70 -22.28
CA TYR A 708 13.68 35.32 -22.84
C TYR A 708 12.74 34.32 -23.51
N VAL A 709 11.44 34.42 -23.23
CA VAL A 709 10.40 33.51 -23.69
C VAL A 709 9.52 34.22 -24.72
N LYS A 710 9.97 34.22 -25.99
CA LYS A 710 9.33 34.92 -27.13
C LYS A 710 7.81 34.63 -27.32
N LYS A 711 7.29 33.51 -26.82
CA LYS A 711 5.84 33.18 -26.86
C LYS A 711 5.00 33.87 -25.77
N SER A 712 5.58 34.28 -24.64
CA SER A 712 4.88 34.91 -23.51
C SER A 712 5.33 36.35 -23.24
N GLY A 713 6.42 36.81 -23.86
CA GLY A 713 6.97 38.15 -23.67
C GLY A 713 7.71 38.35 -22.33
N GLY A 714 7.86 37.29 -21.53
CA GLY A 714 8.54 37.32 -20.23
C GLY A 714 9.85 36.54 -20.20
N PHE A 715 10.36 36.31 -18.99
CA PHE A 715 11.62 35.61 -18.72
C PHE A 715 11.38 34.27 -18.00
N ALA A 716 12.32 33.34 -18.14
CA ALA A 716 12.26 32.01 -17.53
C ALA A 716 12.70 31.99 -16.06
N THR A 717 12.23 30.99 -15.30
CA THR A 717 12.51 30.83 -13.86
C THR A 717 13.63 29.84 -13.53
N GLY A 718 14.23 29.18 -14.53
CA GLY A 718 15.33 28.22 -14.37
C GLY A 718 14.89 26.80 -13.94
N PRO A 719 15.79 25.81 -14.01
CA PRO A 719 15.46 24.40 -13.77
C PRO A 719 15.13 24.12 -12.31
N VAL A 720 15.77 24.81 -11.35
CA VAL A 720 15.52 24.64 -9.91
C VAL A 720 14.08 25.03 -9.55
N SER A 721 13.54 26.08 -10.20
CA SER A 721 12.13 26.46 -10.07
C SER A 721 11.18 25.34 -10.52
N PHE A 722 11.54 24.59 -11.57
CA PHE A 722 10.76 23.42 -12.00
C PHE A 722 10.99 22.20 -11.11
N MET A 723 12.22 21.93 -10.65
CA MET A 723 12.50 20.85 -9.68
C MET A 723 11.60 20.94 -8.45
N LYS A 724 11.33 22.15 -7.96
CA LYS A 724 10.39 22.39 -6.85
C LYS A 724 8.94 21.96 -7.16
N VAL A 725 8.50 22.03 -8.43
CA VAL A 725 7.21 21.46 -8.89
C VAL A 725 7.25 19.93 -8.85
N PHE A 726 8.35 19.33 -9.30
CA PHE A 726 8.54 17.88 -9.31
C PHE A 726 8.72 17.30 -7.89
N ASP A 727 9.33 18.05 -6.97
CA ASP A 727 9.49 17.67 -5.56
C ASP A 727 8.15 17.68 -4.85
N ALA A 728 7.37 18.76 -5.01
CA ALA A 728 5.99 18.85 -4.52
C ALA A 728 5.11 17.73 -5.10
N ALA A 729 5.19 17.47 -6.41
CA ALA A 729 4.46 16.37 -7.05
C ALA A 729 4.85 15.00 -6.48
N THR A 730 6.14 14.79 -6.17
CA THR A 730 6.64 13.55 -5.55
C THR A 730 6.29 13.46 -4.06
N GLY A 731 6.13 14.58 -3.35
CA GLY A 731 5.82 14.65 -1.92
C GLY A 731 4.34 14.45 -1.58
N GLN A 732 3.41 14.83 -2.46
CA GLN A 732 2.00 14.39 -2.39
C GLN A 732 1.92 12.86 -2.28
N VAL A 733 2.85 12.23 -2.96
CA VAL A 733 2.65 10.94 -3.57
C VAL A 733 3.73 9.99 -2.95
N MET A 734 3.65 8.66 -3.05
CA MET A 734 4.44 7.72 -2.19
C MET A 734 4.80 6.27 -2.74
N GLN A 735 5.93 6.00 -3.44
CA GLN A 735 6.18 4.82 -4.35
C GLN A 735 5.80 3.38 -3.94
N GLY A 736 5.22 2.64 -4.90
CA GLY A 736 5.28 1.16 -4.94
C GLY A 736 4.39 0.42 -3.95
N GLY A 737 3.45 1.16 -3.34
CA GLY A 737 2.56 0.79 -2.24
C GLY A 737 3.12 1.00 -0.84
N PHE A 738 4.44 1.09 -0.63
CA PHE A 738 5.04 0.83 0.70
C PHE A 738 6.24 1.74 1.10
N ARG A 739 6.53 2.83 0.37
CA ARG A 739 7.59 3.80 0.73
C ARG A 739 7.31 5.18 0.14
N MET A 740 7.94 6.26 0.62
CA MET A 740 8.04 7.50 -0.19
C MET A 740 8.78 7.19 -1.50
N GLY A 741 8.41 7.87 -2.59
CA GLY A 741 9.22 7.87 -3.80
C GLY A 741 10.38 8.86 -3.66
N ALA A 742 11.48 8.56 -4.34
CA ALA A 742 12.63 9.43 -4.42
C ALA A 742 13.02 9.63 -5.89
N ASN A 743 13.37 10.86 -6.24
CA ASN A 743 13.89 11.24 -7.54
C ASN A 743 15.42 11.20 -7.55
N MET A 744 16.00 10.96 -8.72
CA MET A 744 17.26 11.62 -9.09
C MET A 744 16.91 12.99 -9.70
N GLY A 745 17.77 13.98 -9.52
CA GLY A 745 17.73 15.27 -10.20
C GLY A 745 19.14 15.67 -10.60
N ILE A 746 19.38 15.88 -11.89
CA ILE A 746 20.70 16.20 -12.41
C ILE A 746 20.64 17.52 -13.18
N LEU A 747 21.67 18.34 -12.94
CA LEU A 747 21.99 19.51 -13.75
C LEU A 747 23.45 19.42 -14.19
N ASN A 748 23.71 19.63 -15.49
CA ASN A 748 25.08 19.65 -16.03
C ASN A 748 25.88 20.82 -15.43
N VAL A 749 27.18 20.61 -15.26
CA VAL A 749 28.09 21.58 -14.62
C VAL A 749 28.29 22.88 -15.42
N ASP A 750 28.00 22.86 -16.72
CA ASP A 750 28.03 24.02 -17.62
C ASP A 750 26.69 24.78 -17.70
N HIS A 751 25.65 24.37 -16.95
CA HIS A 751 24.39 25.12 -16.92
C HIS A 751 24.53 26.42 -16.10
N PRO A 752 24.01 27.58 -16.56
CA PRO A 752 24.14 28.85 -15.84
C PRO A 752 23.59 28.82 -14.40
N ASP A 753 22.51 28.08 -14.15
CA ASP A 753 21.89 27.98 -12.84
C ASP A 753 22.54 26.91 -11.93
N ILE A 754 23.75 26.42 -12.28
CA ILE A 754 24.46 25.40 -11.50
C ILE A 754 24.71 25.81 -10.05
N LEU A 755 24.98 27.09 -9.80
CA LEU A 755 25.18 27.62 -8.44
C LEU A 755 23.90 27.51 -7.60
N GLU A 756 22.75 27.88 -8.17
CA GLU A 756 21.44 27.76 -7.51
C GLU A 756 21.06 26.29 -7.27
N PHE A 757 21.40 25.41 -8.22
CA PHE A 757 21.18 23.97 -8.11
C PHE A 757 22.01 23.31 -7.02
N ILE A 758 23.32 23.57 -6.93
CA ILE A 758 24.13 22.92 -5.87
C ILE A 758 23.74 23.42 -4.48
N THR A 759 23.23 24.65 -4.35
CA THR A 759 22.75 25.19 -3.07
C THR A 759 21.31 24.81 -2.72
N CYS A 760 20.50 24.22 -3.62
CA CYS A 760 19.05 24.06 -3.40
C CYS A 760 18.64 23.12 -2.24
N LYS A 761 19.61 22.51 -1.54
CA LYS A 761 19.42 21.71 -0.32
C LYS A 761 20.23 22.22 0.90
N THR A 762 20.80 23.43 0.86
CA THR A 762 21.50 24.01 2.04
C THR A 762 20.55 24.42 3.16
N GLU A 763 19.31 24.74 2.81
CA GLU A 763 18.21 25.01 3.75
C GLU A 763 17.29 23.79 3.80
N GLN A 764 16.95 23.33 5.00
CA GLN A 764 16.12 22.14 5.16
C GLN A 764 14.66 22.44 4.78
N GLY A 765 14.10 21.64 3.87
CA GLY A 765 12.70 21.71 3.44
C GLY A 765 12.46 22.22 2.01
N GLU A 766 13.44 22.90 1.41
CA GLU A 766 13.33 23.45 0.05
C GLU A 766 13.11 22.40 -1.04
N ILE A 767 13.87 21.29 -1.00
CA ILE A 767 13.75 20.14 -1.89
C ILE A 767 14.05 18.88 -1.07
N THR A 768 13.08 17.96 -0.97
CA THR A 768 13.08 16.88 0.05
C THR A 768 13.01 15.47 -0.53
N ASN A 769 12.44 15.32 -1.72
CA ASN A 769 12.20 14.06 -2.44
C ASN A 769 13.19 13.87 -3.61
N PHE A 770 14.26 14.65 -3.69
CA PHE A 770 15.38 14.48 -4.63
C PHE A 770 16.68 14.15 -3.92
N ASN A 771 17.40 13.16 -4.44
CA ASN A 771 18.86 13.19 -4.47
C ASN A 771 19.27 14.07 -5.65
N ILE A 772 20.25 14.97 -5.48
CA ILE A 772 20.74 15.84 -6.56
C ILE A 772 22.17 15.48 -6.94
N SER A 773 22.55 15.66 -8.21
CA SER A 773 23.91 15.42 -8.66
C SER A 773 24.32 16.32 -9.82
N VAL A 774 25.58 16.74 -9.81
CA VAL A 774 26.19 17.52 -10.89
C VAL A 774 26.58 16.61 -12.04
N GLY A 775 26.10 16.90 -13.24
CA GLY A 775 26.52 16.27 -14.49
C GLY A 775 27.87 16.83 -14.91
N ALA A 776 28.96 16.21 -14.46
CA ALA A 776 30.33 16.68 -14.67
C ALA A 776 30.95 16.14 -15.96
N THR A 777 31.84 16.93 -16.55
CA THR A 777 32.56 16.63 -17.81
C THR A 777 34.07 16.58 -17.59
N ASP A 778 34.78 15.90 -18.51
CA ASP A 778 36.24 15.88 -18.54
C ASP A 778 36.81 17.27 -18.87
N GLU A 779 36.06 18.13 -19.59
CA GLU A 779 36.34 19.57 -19.78
C GLU A 779 36.43 20.28 -18.42
N PHE A 780 35.39 20.13 -17.59
CA PHE A 780 35.35 20.74 -16.25
C PHE A 780 36.43 20.19 -15.33
N MET A 781 36.57 18.86 -15.22
CA MET A 781 37.59 18.25 -14.35
C MET A 781 39.02 18.60 -14.78
N THR A 782 39.25 18.79 -16.08
CA THR A 782 40.53 19.31 -16.60
C THR A 782 40.74 20.78 -16.23
N ALA A 783 39.70 21.61 -16.31
CA ALA A 783 39.76 23.01 -15.90
C ALA A 783 40.03 23.16 -14.40
N VAL A 784 39.39 22.34 -13.55
CA VAL A 784 39.69 22.24 -12.09
C VAL A 784 41.17 21.90 -11.89
N LYS A 785 41.65 20.79 -12.46
CA LYS A 785 43.04 20.32 -12.29
C LYS A 785 44.10 21.32 -12.78
N LYS A 786 43.76 22.19 -13.74
CA LYS A 786 44.64 23.25 -14.27
C LYS A 786 44.41 24.62 -13.63
N ASN A 787 43.50 24.73 -12.64
CA ASN A 787 43.02 25.97 -12.04
C ASN A 787 42.61 27.04 -13.07
N GLN A 788 41.92 26.60 -14.13
CA GLN A 788 41.44 27.43 -15.23
C GLN A 788 40.03 27.98 -14.93
N ARG A 789 39.59 28.94 -15.75
CA ARG A 789 38.18 29.36 -15.77
C ARG A 789 37.36 28.40 -16.62
N PHE A 790 36.10 28.20 -16.22
CA PHE A 790 35.10 27.39 -16.90
C PHE A 790 33.90 28.26 -17.27
N SER A 791 33.27 27.97 -18.41
CA SER A 791 32.21 28.80 -18.99
C SER A 791 30.87 28.08 -18.94
N LEU A 792 29.89 28.73 -18.31
CA LEU A 792 28.50 28.30 -18.26
C LEU A 792 27.79 28.76 -19.55
N LYS A 793 27.11 27.84 -20.22
CA LYS A 793 26.61 27.95 -21.60
C LYS A 793 25.08 27.84 -21.58
N ASN A 794 24.34 28.74 -22.22
CA ASN A 794 22.88 28.59 -22.31
C ASN A 794 22.56 27.35 -23.19
N PRO A 795 21.89 26.29 -22.68
CA PRO A 795 21.62 25.07 -23.44
C PRO A 795 20.76 25.28 -24.70
N ARG A 796 20.08 26.42 -24.83
CA ARG A 796 19.27 26.78 -26.00
C ARG A 796 20.06 27.47 -27.13
N THR A 797 21.16 28.17 -26.83
CA THR A 797 21.91 28.96 -27.82
C THR A 797 23.39 28.58 -27.94
N GLY A 798 23.95 27.89 -26.95
CA GLY A 798 25.38 27.61 -26.83
C GLY A 798 26.23 28.82 -26.40
N GLU A 799 25.61 29.99 -26.22
CA GLU A 799 26.30 31.23 -25.83
C GLU A 799 26.78 31.16 -24.38
N VAL A 800 27.97 31.69 -24.11
CA VAL A 800 28.52 31.79 -22.76
C VAL A 800 27.79 32.89 -21.99
N VAL A 801 27.09 32.51 -20.92
CA VAL A 801 26.35 33.43 -20.03
C VAL A 801 27.27 33.97 -18.93
N GLN A 802 28.15 33.12 -18.40
CA GLN A 802 29.06 33.46 -17.31
C GLN A 802 30.33 32.59 -17.39
N THR A 803 31.47 33.13 -16.95
CA THR A 803 32.73 32.39 -16.83
C THR A 803 33.34 32.59 -15.44
N LEU A 804 33.58 31.51 -14.70
CA LEU A 804 34.05 31.51 -13.30
C LEU A 804 35.26 30.56 -13.09
N PRO A 805 36.04 30.67 -12.01
CA PRO A 805 37.12 29.72 -11.72
C PRO A 805 36.57 28.30 -11.51
N ALA A 806 37.09 27.30 -12.23
CA ALA A 806 36.60 25.92 -12.14
C ALA A 806 36.82 25.33 -10.74
N GLN A 807 38.00 25.58 -10.16
CA GLN A 807 38.34 25.16 -8.81
C GLN A 807 37.32 25.67 -7.78
N GLN A 808 36.93 26.95 -7.85
CA GLN A 808 35.96 27.55 -6.91
C GLN A 808 34.58 26.88 -6.99
N LEU A 809 34.10 26.51 -8.19
CA LEU A 809 32.85 25.76 -8.36
C LEU A 809 32.98 24.34 -7.77
N PHE A 810 34.13 23.69 -7.99
CA PHE A 810 34.40 22.36 -7.44
C PHE A 810 34.53 22.35 -5.91
N ASP A 811 35.19 23.35 -5.32
CA ASP A 811 35.30 23.53 -3.88
C ASP A 811 33.93 23.73 -3.22
N GLN A 812 33.02 24.46 -3.88
CA GLN A 812 31.63 24.59 -3.44
C GLN A 812 30.88 23.26 -3.55
N ILE A 813 30.98 22.53 -4.67
CA ILE A 813 30.40 21.18 -4.83
C ILE A 813 30.86 20.25 -3.71
N VAL A 814 32.17 20.17 -3.45
CA VAL A 814 32.75 19.31 -2.41
C VAL A 814 32.34 19.75 -1.00
N GLY A 815 32.36 21.06 -0.70
CA GLY A 815 31.97 21.59 0.60
C GLY A 815 30.48 21.38 0.91
N LEU A 816 29.61 21.46 -0.10
CA LEU A 816 28.18 21.20 0.02
C LEU A 816 27.89 19.70 0.19
N ALA A 817 28.54 18.85 -0.61
CA ALA A 817 28.44 17.40 -0.48
C ALA A 817 28.91 16.91 0.89
N TRP A 818 29.99 17.48 1.44
CA TRP A 818 30.46 17.20 2.79
C TRP A 818 29.48 17.70 3.87
N ARG A 819 28.86 18.87 3.67
CA ARG A 819 27.93 19.49 4.63
C ARG A 819 26.55 18.80 4.68
N THR A 820 26.05 18.26 3.57
CA THR A 820 24.65 17.80 3.46
C THR A 820 24.46 16.38 2.93
N GLY A 821 25.49 15.79 2.30
CA GLY A 821 25.37 14.56 1.49
C GLY A 821 25.05 14.82 0.01
N ASP A 822 24.67 16.04 -0.36
CA ASP A 822 24.35 16.49 -1.72
C ASP A 822 25.17 17.74 -2.10
N PRO A 823 25.51 17.96 -3.38
CA PRO A 823 25.20 17.11 -4.53
C PRO A 823 26.20 15.97 -4.73
N GLY A 824 25.72 14.86 -5.30
CA GLY A 824 26.59 13.84 -5.88
C GLY A 824 27.24 14.29 -7.19
N MET A 825 28.09 13.43 -7.77
CA MET A 825 28.79 13.68 -9.04
C MET A 825 28.51 12.55 -10.04
N ILE A 826 28.05 12.92 -11.23
CA ILE A 826 27.76 12.00 -12.34
C ILE A 826 28.66 12.39 -13.52
N PHE A 827 29.67 11.57 -13.81
CA PHE A 827 30.66 11.83 -14.85
C PHE A 827 30.12 11.44 -16.23
N LEU A 828 29.53 12.41 -16.92
CA LEU A 828 28.75 12.20 -18.16
C LEU A 828 29.61 11.65 -19.29
N ASP A 829 30.84 12.14 -19.46
CA ASP A 829 31.73 11.69 -20.53
C ASP A 829 32.20 10.24 -20.31
N GLN A 830 32.58 9.90 -19.08
CA GLN A 830 32.96 8.53 -18.71
C GLN A 830 31.78 7.56 -18.84
N ILE A 831 30.54 7.97 -18.51
CA ILE A 831 29.34 7.15 -18.77
C ILE A 831 29.13 6.95 -20.28
N ASN A 832 29.29 8.00 -21.08
CA ASN A 832 29.01 7.95 -22.51
C ASN A 832 30.09 7.27 -23.35
N LYS A 833 31.33 7.28 -22.89
CA LYS A 833 32.45 6.48 -23.42
C LYS A 833 32.16 4.98 -23.43
N TYR A 834 31.33 4.49 -22.50
CA TYR A 834 30.90 3.09 -22.42
C TYR A 834 29.40 2.90 -22.71
N ASN A 835 28.72 3.89 -23.30
CA ASN A 835 27.32 3.80 -23.72
C ASN A 835 27.22 3.04 -25.06
N PRO A 836 26.77 1.77 -25.07
CA PRO A 836 26.88 0.94 -26.27
C PRO A 836 25.93 1.35 -27.39
N VAL A 837 24.90 2.14 -27.09
CA VAL A 837 23.86 2.57 -28.04
C VAL A 837 23.89 4.09 -28.28
N ILE A 838 25.03 4.75 -28.01
CA ILE A 838 25.19 6.20 -28.16
C ILE A 838 24.91 6.69 -29.59
N LYS A 839 25.22 5.88 -30.61
CA LYS A 839 24.98 6.20 -32.03
C LYS A 839 23.50 6.12 -32.43
N THR A 840 22.68 5.36 -31.71
CA THR A 840 21.27 5.09 -32.06
C THR A 840 20.26 5.77 -31.14
N LEU A 841 20.61 5.98 -29.86
CA LEU A 841 19.76 6.64 -28.85
C LEU A 841 20.34 7.94 -28.29
N GLY A 842 21.56 8.33 -28.69
CA GLY A 842 22.24 9.49 -28.13
C GLY A 842 22.79 9.26 -26.71
N PRO A 843 23.20 10.35 -26.03
CA PRO A 843 23.89 10.24 -24.75
C PRO A 843 22.97 9.82 -23.59
N LEU A 844 23.54 9.06 -22.66
CA LEU A 844 23.02 8.83 -21.33
C LEU A 844 23.30 10.08 -20.49
N LEU A 845 22.26 10.86 -20.18
CA LEU A 845 22.38 12.09 -19.38
C LEU A 845 21.85 11.91 -17.96
N ALA A 846 21.05 10.88 -17.70
CA ALA A 846 20.35 10.67 -16.44
C ALA A 846 20.61 9.26 -15.88
N THR A 847 20.32 9.08 -14.59
CA THR A 847 20.40 7.82 -13.88
C THR A 847 19.19 7.69 -12.95
N ASN A 848 18.94 6.48 -12.47
CA ASN A 848 17.93 6.20 -11.46
C ASN A 848 18.27 6.87 -10.09
N PRO A 849 17.32 6.93 -9.13
CA PRO A 849 17.47 7.64 -7.84
C PRO A 849 18.69 7.29 -6.97
N CYS A 850 19.34 6.14 -7.19
CA CYS A 850 20.49 5.70 -6.40
C CYS A 850 21.84 5.81 -7.17
N GLY A 851 21.84 6.32 -8.39
CA GLY A 851 23.05 6.67 -9.14
C GLY A 851 23.80 5.52 -9.83
N GLU A 852 23.37 4.27 -9.64
CA GLU A 852 24.09 3.07 -10.09
C GLU A 852 23.80 2.64 -11.53
N GLN A 853 22.67 3.08 -12.11
CA GLN A 853 22.29 2.70 -13.48
C GLN A 853 21.91 3.94 -14.32
N PRO A 854 22.84 4.44 -15.16
CA PRO A 854 22.54 5.41 -16.21
C PRO A 854 21.52 4.85 -17.21
N LEU A 855 20.52 5.67 -17.56
CA LEU A 855 19.37 5.26 -18.37
C LEU A 855 19.02 6.32 -19.42
N HIS A 856 18.55 5.85 -20.57
CA HIS A 856 17.91 6.69 -21.60
C HIS A 856 16.50 7.11 -21.16
N PRO A 857 15.92 8.16 -21.75
CA PRO A 857 14.51 8.50 -21.58
C PRO A 857 13.58 7.29 -21.79
N PHE A 858 12.69 7.04 -20.84
CA PHE A 858 11.80 5.88 -20.75
C PHE A 858 12.48 4.51 -20.57
N ASP A 859 13.82 4.43 -20.42
CA ASP A 859 14.52 3.17 -20.14
C ASP A 859 14.37 2.74 -18.66
N VAL A 860 14.65 1.46 -18.38
CA VAL A 860 14.28 0.78 -17.13
C VAL A 860 15.46 0.21 -16.36
N CYS A 861 15.35 0.28 -15.04
CA CYS A 861 16.25 -0.37 -14.10
C CYS A 861 15.69 -1.75 -13.74
N ASN A 862 16.35 -2.81 -14.19
CA ASN A 862 15.97 -4.21 -13.97
C ASN A 862 17.10 -4.94 -13.23
N LEU A 863 16.96 -5.09 -11.92
CA LEU A 863 18.10 -5.37 -11.03
C LEU A 863 18.13 -6.76 -10.41
N GLY A 864 19.35 -7.26 -10.24
CA GLY A 864 19.71 -8.32 -9.30
C GLY A 864 21.18 -8.23 -8.89
N SER A 865 21.57 -9.00 -7.88
CA SER A 865 22.94 -8.95 -7.32
C SER A 865 23.49 -10.35 -7.01
N ILE A 866 24.76 -10.56 -7.34
CA ILE A 866 25.53 -11.76 -6.98
C ILE A 866 26.12 -11.59 -5.59
N ASN A 867 25.95 -12.60 -4.72
CA ASN A 867 26.42 -12.56 -3.34
C ASN A 867 27.81 -13.17 -3.20
N LEU A 868 28.86 -12.35 -3.27
CA LEU A 868 30.26 -12.78 -3.34
C LEU A 868 30.69 -13.69 -2.17
N VAL A 869 30.05 -13.55 -1.01
CA VAL A 869 30.26 -14.40 0.19
C VAL A 869 29.98 -15.89 -0.07
N LYS A 870 29.15 -16.22 -1.07
CA LYS A 870 28.84 -17.61 -1.44
C LYS A 870 29.89 -18.27 -2.34
N PHE A 871 30.87 -17.50 -2.80
CA PHE A 871 31.91 -17.96 -3.72
C PHE A 871 33.28 -17.96 -3.06
N VAL A 872 33.35 -17.95 -1.73
CA VAL A 872 34.57 -18.23 -0.96
C VAL A 872 34.50 -19.67 -0.43
N LYS A 873 35.57 -20.44 -0.64
CA LYS A 873 35.70 -21.83 -0.19
C LYS A 873 37.05 -22.09 0.48
N LEU A 874 37.14 -23.14 1.28
CA LEU A 874 38.41 -23.64 1.79
C LEU A 874 39.08 -24.52 0.73
N SER A 875 40.28 -24.11 0.30
CA SER A 875 41.19 -24.94 -0.50
C SER A 875 41.63 -26.20 0.26
N ALA A 876 42.12 -27.21 -0.47
CA ALA A 876 42.71 -28.42 0.14
C ALA A 876 43.90 -28.14 1.09
N LYS A 877 44.50 -26.94 1.03
CA LYS A 877 45.56 -26.47 1.94
C LYS A 877 45.04 -25.62 3.11
N GLY A 878 43.72 -25.60 3.33
CA GLY A 878 43.08 -24.91 4.47
C GLY A 878 43.05 -23.37 4.38
N ARG A 879 43.38 -22.79 3.22
CA ARG A 879 43.27 -21.34 2.96
C ARG A 879 41.97 -21.02 2.23
N HIS A 880 41.35 -19.89 2.54
CA HIS A 880 40.20 -19.40 1.77
C HIS A 880 40.62 -18.96 0.36
N GLU A 881 39.82 -19.33 -0.63
CA GLU A 881 40.01 -18.99 -2.04
C GLU A 881 38.64 -18.78 -2.73
N VAL A 882 38.65 -18.20 -3.93
CA VAL A 882 37.43 -17.92 -4.70
C VAL A 882 37.05 -19.11 -5.59
N ASP A 883 35.77 -19.51 -5.58
CA ASP A 883 35.20 -20.44 -6.55
C ASP A 883 34.78 -19.71 -7.84
N TRP A 884 35.77 -19.48 -8.70
CA TRP A 884 35.60 -18.83 -10.00
C TRP A 884 34.60 -19.58 -10.91
N SER A 885 34.56 -20.91 -10.85
CA SER A 885 33.70 -21.72 -11.72
C SER A 885 32.22 -21.61 -11.31
N ARG A 886 31.93 -21.67 -10.00
CA ARG A 886 30.56 -21.43 -9.51
C ARG A 886 30.13 -19.98 -9.72
N LEU A 887 31.05 -19.02 -9.58
CA LEU A 887 30.78 -17.60 -9.85
C LEU A 887 30.35 -17.38 -11.33
N GLU A 888 31.09 -17.95 -12.27
CA GLU A 888 30.75 -17.91 -13.70
C GLU A 888 29.36 -18.52 -13.97
N GLN A 889 29.10 -19.73 -13.43
CA GLN A 889 27.83 -20.44 -13.60
C GLN A 889 26.62 -19.66 -13.06
N VAL A 890 26.73 -19.09 -11.85
CA VAL A 890 25.65 -18.29 -11.25
C VAL A 890 25.46 -16.98 -12.02
N THR A 891 26.54 -16.36 -12.50
CA THR A 891 26.45 -15.13 -13.32
C THR A 891 25.63 -15.36 -14.59
N LYS A 892 25.92 -16.43 -15.34
CA LYS A 892 25.15 -16.80 -16.54
C LYS A 892 23.68 -17.07 -16.21
N THR A 893 23.42 -17.82 -15.13
CA THR A 893 22.07 -18.10 -14.63
C THR A 893 21.31 -16.81 -14.28
N ALA A 894 21.98 -15.84 -13.65
CA ALA A 894 21.42 -14.55 -13.28
C ALA A 894 21.12 -13.64 -14.49
N VAL A 895 21.96 -13.66 -15.53
CA VAL A 895 21.70 -12.92 -16.78
C VAL A 895 20.44 -13.43 -17.47
N ARG A 896 20.29 -14.75 -17.66
CA ARG A 896 19.05 -15.30 -18.25
C ARG A 896 17.82 -15.06 -17.37
N PHE A 897 17.96 -15.06 -16.04
CA PHE A 897 16.88 -14.69 -15.13
C PHE A 897 16.43 -13.23 -15.36
N LEU A 898 17.37 -12.27 -15.39
CA LEU A 898 17.03 -10.85 -15.56
C LEU A 898 16.51 -10.55 -16.97
N ASP A 899 17.07 -11.17 -18.01
CA ASP A 899 16.58 -11.11 -19.40
C ASP A 899 15.10 -11.55 -19.50
N ASN A 900 14.77 -12.72 -18.95
CA ASN A 900 13.38 -13.20 -18.89
C ASN A 900 12.45 -12.25 -18.14
N GLY A 901 12.96 -11.59 -17.09
CA GLY A 901 12.23 -10.58 -16.32
C GLY A 901 11.77 -9.38 -17.16
N ILE A 902 12.40 -9.10 -18.30
CA ILE A 902 12.00 -7.99 -19.20
C ILE A 902 10.69 -8.33 -19.93
N ASP A 903 10.52 -9.58 -20.37
CA ASP A 903 9.33 -9.98 -21.12
C ASP A 903 8.12 -10.24 -20.22
N VAL A 904 8.35 -10.76 -19.00
CA VAL A 904 7.28 -11.07 -18.04
C VAL A 904 6.90 -9.90 -17.12
N SER A 905 7.54 -8.75 -17.27
CA SER A 905 7.20 -7.51 -16.54
C SER A 905 6.16 -6.69 -17.31
N GLY A 906 5.08 -6.27 -16.64
CA GLY A 906 4.17 -5.26 -17.17
C GLY A 906 4.66 -3.85 -16.87
N TYR A 907 4.73 -2.97 -17.86
CA TYR A 907 5.30 -1.62 -17.73
C TYR A 907 4.23 -0.52 -17.55
N PRO A 908 4.55 0.63 -16.94
CA PRO A 908 3.58 1.71 -16.68
C PRO A 908 3.17 2.52 -17.91
N LEU A 909 4.07 2.74 -18.87
CA LEU A 909 3.80 3.50 -20.09
C LEU A 909 4.22 2.67 -21.33
N PRO A 910 3.49 2.78 -22.47
CA PRO A 910 3.88 2.09 -23.71
C PRO A 910 5.28 2.45 -24.21
N GLN A 911 5.72 3.70 -24.00
CA GLN A 911 7.08 4.17 -24.31
C GLN A 911 8.13 3.39 -23.52
N ILE A 912 7.83 3.09 -22.26
CA ILE A 912 8.73 2.36 -21.35
C ILE A 912 8.78 0.88 -21.72
N GLU A 913 7.64 0.27 -22.08
CA GLU A 913 7.63 -1.10 -22.61
C GLU A 913 8.44 -1.22 -23.90
N ALA A 914 8.25 -0.26 -24.82
CA ALA A 914 8.97 -0.23 -26.09
C ALA A 914 10.47 -0.05 -25.89
N MET A 915 10.91 0.84 -24.98
CA MET A 915 12.33 1.04 -24.67
C MET A 915 12.94 -0.19 -23.99
N ALA A 916 12.28 -0.73 -22.96
CA ALA A 916 12.73 -1.92 -22.23
C ALA A 916 12.93 -3.12 -23.17
N LYS A 917 11.97 -3.38 -24.07
CA LYS A 917 12.06 -4.48 -25.05
C LYS A 917 13.05 -4.19 -26.19
N ALA A 918 13.28 -2.92 -26.54
CA ALA A 918 14.23 -2.54 -27.59
C ALA A 918 15.70 -2.57 -27.13
N ASN A 919 15.98 -2.22 -25.87
CA ASN A 919 17.32 -2.23 -25.26
C ASN A 919 17.67 -3.54 -24.54
N ARG A 920 16.66 -4.26 -24.01
CA ARG A 920 16.82 -5.42 -23.10
C ARG A 920 17.83 -5.20 -21.96
N ARG A 921 17.86 -3.98 -21.40
CA ARG A 921 18.84 -3.58 -20.39
C ARG A 921 18.61 -4.29 -19.06
N ILE A 922 19.69 -4.84 -18.49
CA ILE A 922 19.74 -5.44 -17.15
C ILE A 922 20.84 -4.77 -16.31
N GLY A 923 20.68 -4.76 -14.99
CA GLY A 923 21.71 -4.36 -14.03
C GLY A 923 22.02 -5.53 -13.09
N LEU A 924 23.11 -6.24 -13.36
CA LEU A 924 23.60 -7.34 -12.54
C LEU A 924 24.78 -6.87 -11.67
N GLY A 925 24.48 -6.49 -10.43
CA GLY A 925 25.46 -6.00 -9.46
C GLY A 925 26.06 -7.11 -8.59
N ILE A 926 26.80 -6.69 -7.57
CA ILE A 926 27.39 -7.56 -6.52
C ILE A 926 26.95 -7.11 -5.12
N MET A 927 26.98 -8.03 -4.15
CA MET A 927 26.82 -7.76 -2.72
C MET A 927 27.83 -8.57 -1.91
N GLY A 928 28.09 -8.18 -0.65
CA GLY A 928 28.96 -8.91 0.27
C GLY A 928 30.46 -8.83 -0.06
N TRP A 929 30.89 -7.78 -0.76
CA TRP A 929 32.30 -7.54 -1.11
C TRP A 929 33.19 -7.41 0.13
N ALA A 930 32.74 -6.66 1.15
CA ALA A 930 33.48 -6.51 2.42
C ALA A 930 33.60 -7.84 3.20
N ASP A 931 32.54 -8.64 3.23
CA ASP A 931 32.54 -9.96 3.87
C ASP A 931 33.46 -10.96 3.13
N MET A 932 33.49 -10.90 1.80
CA MET A 932 34.39 -11.69 0.95
C MET A 932 35.86 -11.32 1.20
N LEU A 933 36.18 -10.02 1.21
CA LEU A 933 37.49 -9.48 1.56
C LEU A 933 37.94 -9.95 2.95
N TYR A 934 37.06 -9.86 3.95
CA TYR A 934 37.31 -10.31 5.32
C TYR A 934 37.66 -11.82 5.38
N GLN A 935 36.89 -12.69 4.71
CA GLN A 935 37.17 -14.13 4.69
C GLN A 935 38.50 -14.47 4.00
N LEU A 936 38.90 -13.69 2.99
CA LEU A 936 40.17 -13.83 2.29
C LEU A 936 41.36 -13.16 3.01
N GLY A 937 41.11 -12.42 4.10
CA GLY A 937 42.15 -11.69 4.84
C GLY A 937 42.71 -10.46 4.11
N VAL A 938 41.92 -9.84 3.23
CA VAL A 938 42.34 -8.72 2.37
C VAL A 938 41.70 -7.42 2.85
N ALA A 939 42.50 -6.36 3.01
CA ALA A 939 41.99 -5.04 3.41
C ALA A 939 41.31 -4.30 2.24
N TYR A 940 40.19 -3.63 2.51
CA TYR A 940 39.36 -2.96 1.50
C TYR A 940 40.13 -1.86 0.74
N ASN A 941 40.96 -1.08 1.44
CA ASN A 941 41.75 0.03 0.91
C ASN A 941 43.15 -0.39 0.43
N SER A 942 43.34 -1.66 0.04
CA SER A 942 44.64 -2.19 -0.41
C SER A 942 44.66 -2.51 -1.91
N ASP A 943 45.83 -2.41 -2.52
CA ASP A 943 46.12 -2.91 -3.87
C ASP A 943 45.61 -4.33 -4.13
N ALA A 944 45.72 -5.21 -3.13
CA ALA A 944 45.25 -6.59 -3.22
C ALA A 944 43.71 -6.64 -3.30
N GLY A 945 43.02 -5.75 -2.58
CA GLY A 945 41.58 -5.55 -2.69
C GLY A 945 41.18 -5.02 -4.07
N VAL A 946 41.87 -4.01 -4.58
CA VAL A 946 41.62 -3.43 -5.93
C VAL A 946 41.82 -4.49 -7.02
N LYS A 947 42.98 -5.17 -7.04
CA LYS A 947 43.30 -6.22 -8.02
C LYS A 947 42.33 -7.41 -7.95
N LEU A 948 41.79 -7.72 -6.76
CA LEU A 948 40.74 -8.72 -6.61
C LEU A 948 39.39 -8.21 -7.13
N ALA A 949 39.02 -6.95 -6.90
CA ALA A 949 37.79 -6.35 -7.43
C ALA A 949 37.80 -6.32 -8.96
N GLU A 950 38.92 -5.91 -9.58
CA GLU A 950 39.13 -5.97 -11.03
C GLU A 950 38.93 -7.40 -11.57
N LYS A 951 39.55 -8.39 -10.93
CA LYS A 951 39.44 -9.80 -11.35
C LYS A 951 38.03 -10.36 -11.19
N ILE A 952 37.33 -10.00 -10.11
CA ILE A 952 35.93 -10.40 -9.86
C ILE A 952 34.99 -9.76 -10.88
N MET A 953 35.07 -8.44 -11.08
CA MET A 953 34.20 -7.74 -12.02
C MET A 953 34.51 -8.14 -13.47
N LYS A 954 35.76 -8.44 -13.82
CA LYS A 954 36.08 -9.06 -15.12
C LYS A 954 35.42 -10.43 -15.27
N ALA A 955 35.57 -11.33 -14.30
CA ALA A 955 34.96 -12.67 -14.38
C ALA A 955 33.43 -12.61 -14.50
N VAL A 956 32.77 -11.70 -13.76
CA VAL A 956 31.32 -11.46 -13.86
C VAL A 956 30.96 -10.86 -15.22
N ASN A 957 31.68 -9.84 -15.70
CA ASN A 957 31.38 -9.20 -16.98
C ASN A 957 31.59 -10.13 -18.19
N ASP A 958 32.71 -10.87 -18.23
CA ASP A 958 33.00 -11.86 -19.27
C ASP A 958 31.90 -12.95 -19.32
N ALA A 959 31.50 -13.46 -18.15
CA ALA A 959 30.43 -14.47 -18.05
C ALA A 959 29.06 -13.91 -18.47
N ALA A 960 28.76 -12.66 -18.11
CA ALA A 960 27.52 -11.99 -18.45
C ALA A 960 27.39 -11.71 -19.96
N ILE A 961 28.47 -11.24 -20.59
CA ILE A 961 28.54 -11.07 -22.05
C ILE A 961 28.40 -12.42 -22.76
N ALA A 962 29.06 -13.48 -22.25
CA ALA A 962 28.96 -14.81 -22.82
C ALA A 962 27.52 -15.38 -22.83
N GLU A 963 26.76 -15.23 -21.74
CA GLU A 963 25.33 -15.62 -21.77
C GLU A 963 24.48 -14.64 -22.59
N SER A 964 24.78 -13.34 -22.63
CA SER A 964 24.07 -12.39 -23.49
C SER A 964 24.21 -12.75 -24.99
N VAL A 965 25.41 -13.16 -25.43
CA VAL A 965 25.65 -13.68 -26.77
C VAL A 965 24.96 -15.04 -26.99
N SER A 966 24.92 -15.90 -25.98
CA SER A 966 24.17 -17.17 -26.00
C SER A 966 22.66 -16.94 -26.20
N LEU A 967 22.08 -16.01 -25.44
CA LEU A 967 20.68 -15.58 -25.54
C LEU A 967 20.39 -14.91 -26.88
N GLY A 968 21.29 -14.07 -27.40
CA GLY A 968 21.15 -13.47 -28.72
C GLY A 968 21.10 -14.49 -29.87
N ARG A 969 21.74 -15.66 -29.69
CA ARG A 969 21.67 -16.80 -30.63
C ARG A 969 20.43 -17.66 -30.41
N GLU A 970 19.96 -17.82 -29.17
CA GLU A 970 18.82 -18.68 -28.82
C GLU A 970 17.45 -18.01 -29.03
N LYS A 971 17.34 -16.71 -28.69
CA LYS A 971 16.09 -15.92 -28.67
C LYS A 971 16.08 -14.81 -29.72
N GLY A 972 17.21 -14.53 -30.37
CA GLY A 972 17.40 -13.41 -31.28
C GLY A 972 17.99 -12.16 -30.60
N ILE A 973 18.61 -11.30 -31.41
CA ILE A 973 19.18 -10.02 -30.98
C ILE A 973 18.09 -8.99 -30.64
N PHE A 974 18.37 -8.10 -29.68
CA PHE A 974 17.48 -6.99 -29.33
C PHE A 974 17.49 -5.88 -30.41
N LYS A 975 16.38 -5.15 -30.54
CA LYS A 975 16.16 -4.18 -31.63
C LYS A 975 17.30 -3.17 -31.79
N ASN A 976 17.77 -2.59 -30.68
CA ASN A 976 18.76 -1.52 -30.69
C ASN A 976 20.21 -2.03 -30.70
N TRP A 977 20.45 -3.35 -30.84
CA TRP A 977 21.78 -3.91 -31.07
C TRP A 977 22.34 -3.47 -32.44
N LYS A 978 21.49 -3.42 -33.48
CA LYS A 978 21.91 -2.96 -34.80
C LYS A 978 22.22 -1.46 -34.76
N GLY A 979 23.49 -1.10 -34.92
CA GLY A 979 24.00 0.27 -34.77
C GLY A 979 24.54 0.58 -33.36
N SER A 980 24.60 -0.41 -32.47
CA SER A 980 25.37 -0.35 -31.23
C SER A 980 26.88 -0.42 -31.51
N VAL A 981 27.70 -0.49 -30.45
CA VAL A 981 29.15 -0.78 -30.52
C VAL A 981 29.48 -2.28 -30.59
N TYR A 982 28.47 -3.15 -30.49
CA TYR A 982 28.55 -4.61 -30.53
C TYR A 982 28.00 -5.19 -31.84
#